data_AF-I8QF97-F1
#
_entry.id   AF-I8QF97-F1
#
_cell.length_a   1.000
_cell.length_b   1.000
_cell.length_c   1.000
_cell.angle_alpha   90.00
_cell.angle_beta   90.00
_cell.angle_gamma   90.00
#
_symmetry.space_group_name_H-M   'P 1'
#
loop_
_entity.id
_entity.type
_entity.pdbx_description
1 polymer ?
#
loop_
_entity_poly.entity_id
_entity_poly.type
_entity_poly.pdbx_seq_one_letter_code
_entity_poly.pdbx_strand_id
1 'polypeptide(L)'
;MHSGRTHADRRRFLVAAPTGAAVLFLLAAALPGSPGQLRWESWVGLLVAVANIVLGLVAKPRWSWVPPFAAASLAAALALALAGSTSDRDADMYLVWFPPLCAYVALVSAPGAVLVIALITGALVAGVAAGGDLGRTAGPMVSAAVCTIVAGAVVKGLFRAGLLQSHADPLTHLANRAGTLERGEGAVAEIQAEGREAILVLVDINRFHEINDALGHVGGDRLLQIIARMLSGLRPIPAFVGRAGGDEFALVFRGMPVPSTVVAAARRPGASLPVPTAAETKRRRVLGLRVLRQIQGPFQVCGVDVEVDASVGIAVAPRDSATMGGLLTCADSALLRAKRVGESVGLWDPGITGVRPEEIALYAQLRSAITRGELLLFYQPLQSAHSGGIVGAEALLRWRHPTRGLLAPGVFLPVAERSPLIADLTRWVLDEALRQCAAWAAEGLHLPVSVNLSARMLVLDDLPQVVAGSLAAHGLASDVLTLEITESALVTQPARAATMLSELRTQGVSLSLDDFGTGYSSMEILKTLPFDEVKIDRGFVTDARGSLPDAAIVRSVLDLGHRLGLRVVGEGIEDERTLAMMIDLGCDLLQGEAISVPLPPAKVSELLRSRAAAVRPSAPHATLPASERAPAECTGAVSGDGAVGDGAVGEEAGGGEGQTEAGRPVPPPTGDEAGAASAGRGEERGASARAGRRIGGRPTSSG
;
A
#
# COMPACT_ATOMS: atom_id res chain seq x y z
N MET A 1 -17.45 0.09 16.92
CA MET A 1 -18.64 -0.47 17.61
C MET A 1 -18.40 -1.85 18.24
N HIS A 2 -17.82 -2.84 17.56
CA HIS A 2 -17.78 -4.23 18.04
C HIS A 2 -17.18 -4.44 19.46
N SER A 3 -16.12 -3.72 19.83
CA SER A 3 -15.49 -3.80 21.16
C SER A 3 -16.41 -3.40 22.33
N GLY A 4 -17.48 -2.64 22.08
CA GLY A 4 -18.43 -2.25 23.12
C GLY A 4 -19.31 -3.40 23.63
N ARG A 5 -19.59 -4.40 22.79
CA ARG A 5 -20.41 -5.58 23.17
C ARG A 5 -19.61 -6.55 24.03
N THR A 6 -18.40 -6.92 23.61
CA THR A 6 -17.55 -7.88 24.34
C THR A 6 -17.23 -7.44 25.77
N HIS A 7 -17.01 -6.14 26.02
CA HIS A 7 -16.86 -5.60 27.37
C HIS A 7 -18.15 -5.59 28.21
N ALA A 8 -19.32 -5.44 27.58
CA ALA A 8 -20.61 -5.46 28.29
C ALA A 8 -20.99 -6.87 28.73
N ASP A 9 -20.87 -7.86 27.84
CA ASP A 9 -21.26 -9.23 28.14
C ASP A 9 -20.27 -9.93 29.07
N ARG A 10 -18.96 -9.62 28.98
CA ARG A 10 -17.96 -10.03 29.98
C ARG A 10 -18.32 -9.52 31.38
N ARG A 11 -18.83 -8.29 31.52
CA ARG A 11 -19.27 -7.73 32.82
C ARG A 11 -20.53 -8.40 33.36
N ARG A 12 -21.50 -8.74 32.51
CA ARG A 12 -22.71 -9.48 32.90
C ARG A 12 -22.39 -10.89 33.40
N PHE A 13 -21.59 -11.64 32.64
CA PHE A 13 -21.12 -12.98 33.02
C PHE A 13 -20.39 -12.96 34.37
N LEU A 14 -19.52 -11.96 34.58
CA LEU A 14 -18.79 -11.77 35.84
C LEU A 14 -19.70 -11.49 37.05
N VAL A 15 -20.88 -10.88 36.91
CA VAL A 15 -21.80 -10.76 38.07
C VAL A 15 -22.60 -12.06 38.25
N ALA A 16 -23.16 -12.61 37.17
CA ALA A 16 -24.10 -13.73 37.23
C ALA A 16 -23.49 -15.01 37.82
N ALA A 17 -22.26 -15.36 37.46
CA ALA A 17 -21.62 -16.62 37.90
C ALA A 17 -21.44 -16.73 39.44
N PRO A 18 -20.79 -15.80 40.15
CA PRO A 18 -20.60 -15.89 41.60
C PRO A 18 -21.91 -15.70 42.39
N THR A 19 -22.83 -14.84 41.94
CA THR A 19 -24.13 -14.71 42.62
C THR A 19 -25.01 -15.94 42.41
N GLY A 20 -24.91 -16.60 41.25
CA GLY A 20 -25.55 -17.90 41.01
C GLY A 20 -25.00 -18.99 41.91
N ALA A 21 -23.66 -19.07 42.07
CA ALA A 21 -23.03 -19.99 43.01
C ALA A 21 -23.43 -19.72 44.46
N ALA A 22 -23.48 -18.45 44.88
CA ALA A 22 -23.93 -18.05 46.22
C ALA A 22 -25.41 -18.42 46.47
N VAL A 23 -26.31 -18.21 45.50
CA VAL A 23 -27.71 -18.61 45.61
C VAL A 23 -27.88 -20.13 45.64
N LEU A 24 -27.16 -20.88 44.81
CA LEU A 24 -27.18 -22.35 44.85
C LEU A 24 -26.72 -22.88 46.23
N PHE A 25 -25.69 -22.27 46.81
CA PHE A 25 -25.21 -22.63 48.13
C PHE A 25 -26.17 -22.24 49.26
N LEU A 26 -26.73 -21.02 49.22
CA LEU A 26 -27.65 -20.55 50.25
C LEU A 26 -29.01 -21.25 50.18
N LEU A 27 -29.41 -21.76 49.01
CA LEU A 27 -30.50 -22.73 48.86
C LEU A 27 -30.13 -24.09 49.49
N ALA A 28 -28.91 -24.60 49.27
CA ALA A 28 -28.45 -25.83 49.90
C ALA A 28 -28.37 -25.73 51.44
N ALA A 29 -27.95 -24.58 51.97
CA ALA A 29 -27.95 -24.26 53.40
C ALA A 29 -29.35 -23.95 53.97
N ALA A 30 -30.40 -23.95 53.13
CA ALA A 30 -31.81 -23.87 53.52
C ALA A 30 -32.56 -25.21 53.36
N LEU A 31 -31.88 -26.29 52.92
CA LEU A 31 -32.49 -27.61 52.74
C LEU A 31 -32.84 -28.29 54.08
N PRO A 32 -33.87 -29.16 54.10
CA PRO A 32 -34.18 -30.00 55.25
C PRO A 32 -32.97 -30.77 55.79
N GLY A 33 -32.64 -30.57 57.07
CA GLY A 33 -31.52 -31.22 57.75
C GLY A 33 -30.15 -30.54 57.59
N SER A 34 -30.09 -29.37 56.91
CA SER A 34 -28.88 -28.53 56.88
C SER A 34 -28.80 -27.62 58.11
N PRO A 35 -27.60 -27.29 58.63
CA PRO A 35 -27.46 -26.45 59.84
C PRO A 35 -27.91 -24.99 59.64
N GLY A 36 -28.07 -24.52 58.40
CA GLY A 36 -28.56 -23.18 58.11
C GLY A 36 -30.10 -23.05 58.06
N GLN A 37 -30.85 -24.16 58.04
CA GLN A 37 -32.27 -24.22 57.67
C GLN A 37 -33.18 -23.27 58.46
N LEU A 38 -32.92 -23.11 59.77
CA LEU A 38 -33.76 -22.33 60.70
C LEU A 38 -33.11 -20.99 61.12
N ARG A 39 -31.98 -20.60 60.52
CA ARG A 39 -31.21 -19.41 60.92
C ARG A 39 -31.53 -18.20 60.05
N TRP A 40 -32.02 -17.12 60.67
CA TRP A 40 -32.45 -15.90 59.99
C TRP A 40 -31.31 -15.19 59.24
N GLU A 41 -30.07 -15.38 59.70
CA GLU A 41 -28.85 -14.85 59.09
C GLU A 41 -28.58 -15.50 57.72
N SER A 42 -28.88 -16.80 57.57
CA SER A 42 -28.84 -17.51 56.28
C SER A 42 -29.85 -16.89 55.29
N TRP A 43 -31.06 -16.57 55.76
CA TRP A 43 -32.10 -15.94 54.95
C TRP A 43 -31.77 -14.50 54.56
N VAL A 44 -31.11 -13.73 55.44
CA VAL A 44 -30.53 -12.41 55.10
C VAL A 44 -29.43 -12.55 54.04
N GLY A 45 -28.54 -13.53 54.16
CA GLY A 45 -27.54 -13.86 53.15
C GLY A 45 -28.15 -14.18 51.78
N LEU A 46 -29.20 -15.01 51.75
CA LEU A 46 -29.92 -15.36 50.53
C LEU A 46 -30.57 -14.13 49.89
N LEU A 47 -31.20 -13.26 50.69
CA LEU A 47 -31.82 -12.03 50.21
C LEU A 47 -30.79 -11.06 49.61
N VAL A 48 -29.62 -10.92 50.24
CA VAL A 48 -28.49 -10.13 49.69
C VAL A 48 -27.97 -10.73 48.39
N ALA A 49 -27.83 -12.06 48.30
CA ALA A 49 -27.39 -12.74 47.09
C ALA A 49 -28.38 -12.55 45.92
N VAL A 50 -29.70 -12.66 46.17
CA VAL A 50 -30.75 -12.41 45.17
C VAL A 50 -30.80 -10.93 44.76
N ALA A 51 -30.68 -9.98 45.71
CA ALA A 51 -30.60 -8.56 45.40
C ALA A 51 -29.39 -8.23 44.50
N ASN A 52 -28.25 -8.89 44.71
CA ASN A 52 -27.07 -8.76 43.87
C ASN A 52 -27.26 -9.34 42.45
N ILE A 53 -28.05 -10.42 42.27
CA ILE A 53 -28.45 -10.89 40.93
C ILE A 53 -29.26 -9.81 40.20
N VAL A 54 -30.31 -9.29 40.85
CA VAL A 54 -31.20 -8.27 40.26
C VAL A 54 -30.41 -7.00 39.89
N LEU A 55 -29.53 -6.54 40.78
CA LEU A 55 -28.62 -5.43 40.51
C LEU A 55 -27.71 -5.73 39.31
N GLY A 56 -27.15 -6.94 39.19
CA GLY A 56 -26.33 -7.38 38.06
C GLY A 56 -27.05 -7.40 36.71
N LEU A 57 -28.33 -7.78 36.69
CA LEU A 57 -29.17 -7.80 35.48
C LEU A 57 -29.57 -6.39 35.02
N VAL A 58 -29.84 -5.48 35.96
CA VAL A 58 -30.29 -4.10 35.69
C VAL A 58 -29.12 -3.12 35.48
N ALA A 59 -27.92 -3.45 35.96
CA ALA A 59 -26.76 -2.57 35.88
C ALA A 59 -26.37 -2.19 34.45
N LYS A 60 -26.24 -0.88 34.20
CA LYS A 60 -25.76 -0.37 32.91
C LYS A 60 -24.24 -0.59 32.80
N PRO A 61 -23.67 -1.00 31.64
CA PRO A 61 -22.25 -1.37 31.52
C PRO A 61 -21.22 -0.33 32.02
N ARG A 62 -21.63 0.95 32.09
CA ARG A 62 -20.84 2.07 32.64
C ARG A 62 -20.69 2.09 34.17
N TRP A 63 -21.40 1.25 34.92
CA TRP A 63 -21.34 1.21 36.39
C TRP A 63 -20.27 0.22 36.89
N SER A 64 -19.01 0.67 36.91
CA SER A 64 -17.85 -0.10 37.39
C SER A 64 -17.88 -0.45 38.88
N TRP A 65 -18.72 0.21 39.69
CA TRP A 65 -18.83 0.00 41.13
C TRP A 65 -19.72 -1.18 41.53
N VAL A 66 -20.58 -1.71 40.64
CA VAL A 66 -21.56 -2.76 40.97
C VAL A 66 -20.91 -4.08 41.42
N PRO A 67 -19.92 -4.66 40.70
CA PRO A 67 -19.28 -5.89 41.14
C PRO A 67 -18.55 -5.83 42.50
N PRO A 68 -17.72 -4.81 42.82
CA PRO A 68 -17.11 -4.74 44.15
C PRO A 68 -18.12 -4.47 45.26
N PHE A 69 -19.22 -3.74 44.99
CA PHE A 69 -20.32 -3.58 45.96
C PHE A 69 -21.05 -4.91 46.24
N ALA A 70 -21.34 -5.70 45.20
CA ALA A 70 -21.96 -7.02 45.35
C ALA A 70 -21.08 -7.99 46.15
N ALA A 71 -19.76 -7.95 45.96
CA ALA A 71 -18.84 -8.76 46.75
C ALA A 71 -18.75 -8.30 48.22
N ALA A 72 -18.68 -7.00 48.47
CA ALA A 72 -18.61 -6.45 49.83
C ALA A 72 -19.90 -6.71 50.64
N SER A 73 -21.08 -6.57 50.02
CA SER A 73 -22.36 -6.87 50.66
C SER A 73 -22.51 -8.36 50.99
N LEU A 74 -22.09 -9.26 50.09
CA LEU A 74 -22.11 -10.70 50.36
C LEU A 74 -21.13 -11.09 51.48
N ALA A 75 -19.94 -10.48 51.55
CA ALA A 75 -18.98 -10.72 52.62
C ALA A 75 -19.48 -10.23 53.99
N ALA A 76 -20.16 -9.09 54.04
CA ALA A 76 -20.80 -8.61 55.26
C ALA A 76 -21.92 -9.56 55.75
N ALA A 77 -22.72 -10.11 54.83
CA ALA A 77 -23.75 -11.09 55.18
C ALA A 77 -23.16 -12.43 55.67
N LEU A 78 -22.09 -12.93 55.02
CA LEU A 78 -21.35 -14.12 55.47
C LEU A 78 -20.71 -13.90 56.84
N ALA A 79 -20.15 -12.72 57.10
CA ALA A 79 -19.58 -12.36 58.40
C ALA A 79 -20.63 -12.29 59.52
N LEU A 80 -21.86 -11.82 59.22
CA LEU A 80 -22.97 -11.83 60.17
C LEU A 80 -23.45 -13.25 60.47
N ALA A 81 -23.57 -14.12 59.45
CA ALA A 81 -23.96 -15.52 59.64
C ALA A 81 -22.89 -16.33 60.42
N LEU A 82 -21.61 -15.99 60.23
CA LEU A 82 -20.48 -16.49 61.01
C LEU A 82 -20.50 -15.97 62.45
N ALA A 83 -20.80 -14.68 62.69
CA ALA A 83 -20.88 -14.12 64.04
C ALA A 83 -21.95 -14.78 64.92
N GLY A 84 -23.06 -15.23 64.30
CA GLY A 84 -24.10 -16.00 64.99
C GLY A 84 -23.88 -17.52 65.03
N SER A 85 -22.73 -18.04 64.58
CA SER A 85 -22.51 -19.50 64.50
C SER A 85 -22.41 -20.15 65.88
N THR A 86 -23.18 -21.21 66.12
CA THR A 86 -23.30 -21.89 67.42
C THR A 86 -22.46 -23.16 67.54
N SER A 87 -21.80 -23.59 66.46
CA SER A 87 -21.03 -24.82 66.36
C SER A 87 -19.93 -24.67 65.32
N ASP A 88 -18.79 -25.36 65.49
CA ASP A 88 -17.68 -25.33 64.52
C ASP A 88 -18.14 -25.74 63.10
N ARG A 89 -19.08 -26.69 63.00
CA ARG A 89 -19.68 -27.11 61.71
C ARG A 89 -20.51 -26.01 61.05
N ASP A 90 -21.11 -25.12 61.84
CA ASP A 90 -21.85 -23.97 61.33
C ASP A 90 -20.85 -22.92 60.82
N ALA A 91 -19.75 -22.70 61.55
CA ALA A 91 -18.70 -21.74 61.19
C ALA A 91 -17.98 -22.15 59.89
N ASP A 92 -17.52 -23.40 59.79
CA ASP A 92 -16.85 -23.96 58.61
C ASP A 92 -17.69 -23.80 57.33
N MET A 93 -19.01 -23.96 57.45
CA MET A 93 -19.96 -23.78 56.34
C MET A 93 -19.93 -22.36 55.75
N TYR A 94 -19.71 -21.31 56.55
CA TYR A 94 -19.57 -19.93 56.05
C TYR A 94 -18.12 -19.56 55.71
N LEU A 95 -17.13 -20.07 56.45
CA LEU A 95 -15.70 -19.79 56.25
C LEU A 95 -15.21 -20.16 54.84
N VAL A 96 -15.70 -21.27 54.27
CA VAL A 96 -15.29 -21.76 52.94
C VAL A 96 -15.61 -20.79 51.79
N TRP A 97 -16.49 -19.80 52.00
CA TRP A 97 -16.90 -18.84 50.96
C TRP A 97 -16.07 -17.56 50.86
N PHE A 98 -15.23 -17.25 51.86
CA PHE A 98 -14.37 -16.06 51.81
C PHE A 98 -13.27 -16.16 50.73
N PRO A 99 -12.57 -17.30 50.54
CA PRO A 99 -11.59 -17.45 49.47
C PRO A 99 -12.13 -17.28 48.03
N PRO A 100 -13.22 -17.96 47.58
CA PRO A 100 -13.75 -17.74 46.24
C PRO A 100 -14.31 -16.32 46.05
N LEU A 101 -14.80 -15.67 47.10
CA LEU A 101 -15.27 -14.29 47.05
C LEU A 101 -14.14 -13.27 46.80
N CYS A 102 -12.97 -13.46 47.41
CA CYS A 102 -11.79 -12.64 47.10
C CYS A 102 -11.14 -12.98 45.75
N ALA A 103 -11.12 -14.26 45.36
CA ALA A 103 -10.72 -14.68 44.02
C ALA A 103 -11.56 -13.98 42.93
N TYR A 104 -12.87 -13.85 43.16
CA TYR A 104 -13.77 -13.10 42.30
C TYR A 104 -13.41 -11.60 42.26
N VAL A 105 -13.26 -10.92 43.40
CA VAL A 105 -12.92 -9.49 43.47
C VAL A 105 -11.63 -9.16 42.73
N ALA A 106 -10.62 -10.03 42.81
CA ALA A 106 -9.34 -9.88 42.12
C ALA A 106 -9.46 -9.82 40.59
N LEU A 107 -10.52 -10.40 39.99
CA LEU A 107 -10.76 -10.39 38.55
C LEU A 107 -11.41 -9.11 38.03
N VAL A 108 -12.10 -8.33 38.86
CA VAL A 108 -13.07 -7.32 38.38
C VAL A 108 -12.65 -5.86 38.60
N SER A 109 -11.74 -5.56 39.55
CA SER A 109 -11.39 -4.16 39.86
C SER A 109 -9.89 -3.94 40.13
N ALA A 110 -9.08 -3.75 39.08
CA ALA A 110 -7.62 -3.55 39.23
C ALA A 110 -7.20 -2.44 40.24
N PRO A 111 -7.88 -1.26 40.33
CA PRO A 111 -7.55 -0.24 41.33
C PRO A 111 -8.27 -0.45 42.68
N GLY A 112 -9.40 -1.16 42.70
CA GLY A 112 -10.28 -1.29 43.88
C GLY A 112 -10.09 -2.58 44.68
N ALA A 113 -9.55 -3.63 44.06
CA ALA A 113 -9.49 -4.96 44.65
C ALA A 113 -8.70 -5.01 45.97
N VAL A 114 -7.68 -4.18 46.15
CA VAL A 114 -6.92 -4.13 47.43
C VAL A 114 -7.81 -3.67 48.58
N LEU A 115 -8.59 -2.60 48.37
CA LEU A 115 -9.53 -2.09 49.38
C LEU A 115 -10.66 -3.09 49.65
N VAL A 116 -11.20 -3.72 48.61
CA VAL A 116 -12.31 -4.68 48.75
C VAL A 116 -11.85 -5.99 49.37
N ILE A 117 -10.65 -6.50 49.05
CA ILE A 117 -10.05 -7.65 49.75
C ILE A 117 -9.81 -7.30 51.22
N ALA A 118 -9.28 -6.11 51.53
CA ALA A 118 -9.12 -5.67 52.92
C ALA A 118 -10.46 -5.57 53.68
N LEU A 119 -11.54 -5.13 53.02
CA LEU A 119 -12.89 -5.14 53.60
C LEU A 119 -13.43 -6.57 53.82
N ILE A 120 -13.18 -7.51 52.91
CA ILE A 120 -13.60 -8.91 53.06
C ILE A 120 -12.82 -9.61 54.18
N THR A 121 -11.51 -9.41 54.27
CA THR A 121 -10.68 -9.91 55.38
C THR A 121 -11.05 -9.23 56.71
N GLY A 122 -11.37 -7.94 56.70
CA GLY A 122 -11.87 -7.22 57.88
C GLY A 122 -13.21 -7.75 58.36
N ALA A 123 -14.14 -8.04 57.45
CA ALA A 123 -15.42 -8.65 57.77
C ALA A 123 -15.26 -10.07 58.35
N LEU A 124 -14.37 -10.89 57.78
CA LEU A 124 -14.02 -12.22 58.31
C LEU A 124 -13.52 -12.13 59.76
N VAL A 125 -12.56 -11.25 60.04
CA VAL A 125 -12.01 -11.06 61.40
C VAL A 125 -13.06 -10.52 62.36
N ALA A 126 -13.89 -9.56 61.94
CA ALA A 126 -14.96 -9.01 62.77
C ALA A 126 -16.04 -10.05 63.11
N GLY A 127 -16.41 -10.92 62.16
CA GLY A 127 -17.37 -12.00 62.39
C GLY A 127 -16.89 -12.99 63.46
N VAL A 128 -15.65 -13.46 63.36
CA VAL A 128 -15.07 -14.37 64.37
C VAL A 128 -14.88 -13.68 65.72
N ALA A 129 -14.44 -12.42 65.74
CA ALA A 129 -14.28 -11.67 66.99
C ALA A 129 -15.61 -11.43 67.73
N ALA A 130 -16.72 -11.27 67.00
CA ALA A 130 -18.06 -11.12 67.58
C ALA A 130 -18.63 -12.46 68.11
N GLY A 131 -18.20 -13.61 67.58
CA GLY A 131 -18.63 -14.94 68.02
C GLY A 131 -18.08 -15.39 69.39
N GLY A 132 -17.21 -14.61 70.03
CA GLY A 132 -16.82 -14.75 71.44
C GLY A 132 -15.79 -15.84 71.78
N ASP A 133 -15.71 -16.95 71.04
CA ASP A 133 -14.79 -18.07 71.32
C ASP A 133 -13.61 -18.14 70.34
N LEU A 134 -12.69 -17.17 70.44
CA LEU A 134 -11.48 -17.11 69.61
C LEU A 134 -10.55 -18.33 69.81
N GLY A 135 -10.64 -19.03 70.94
CA GLY A 135 -9.74 -20.13 71.27
C GLY A 135 -9.92 -21.37 70.39
N ARG A 136 -11.16 -21.66 69.97
CA ARG A 136 -11.48 -22.79 69.08
C ARG A 136 -11.36 -22.43 67.59
N THR A 137 -11.80 -21.22 67.24
CA THR A 137 -11.98 -20.78 65.84
C THR A 137 -10.72 -20.23 65.17
N ALA A 138 -9.65 -19.96 65.92
CA ALA A 138 -8.42 -19.34 65.40
C ALA A 138 -7.76 -20.12 64.25
N GLY A 139 -7.71 -21.46 64.32
CA GLY A 139 -7.12 -22.31 63.27
C GLY A 139 -7.85 -22.19 61.93
N PRO A 140 -9.16 -22.47 61.87
CA PRO A 140 -10.00 -22.23 60.70
C PRO A 140 -9.96 -20.78 60.21
N MET A 141 -9.98 -19.78 61.11
CA MET A 141 -9.90 -18.36 60.74
C MET A 141 -8.59 -18.01 60.02
N VAL A 142 -7.43 -18.43 60.57
CA VAL A 142 -6.12 -18.16 59.94
C VAL A 142 -6.01 -18.89 58.61
N SER A 143 -6.48 -20.14 58.52
CA SER A 143 -6.55 -20.89 57.27
C SER A 143 -7.40 -20.18 56.21
N ALA A 144 -8.61 -19.75 56.57
CA ALA A 144 -9.51 -19.01 55.68
C ALA A 144 -8.90 -17.67 55.23
N ALA A 145 -8.27 -16.90 56.14
CA ALA A 145 -7.63 -15.63 55.81
C ALA A 145 -6.42 -15.82 54.87
N VAL A 146 -5.56 -16.81 55.12
CA VAL A 146 -4.42 -17.14 54.24
C VAL A 146 -4.91 -17.61 52.87
N CYS A 147 -5.86 -18.54 52.81
CA CYS A 147 -6.46 -18.99 51.55
C CYS A 147 -7.12 -17.83 50.77
N THR A 148 -7.74 -16.88 51.47
CA THR A 148 -8.35 -15.67 50.88
C THR A 148 -7.30 -14.76 50.22
N ILE A 149 -6.18 -14.51 50.89
CA ILE A 149 -5.06 -13.71 50.36
C ILE A 149 -4.38 -14.45 49.20
N VAL A 150 -4.08 -15.74 49.36
CA VAL A 150 -3.42 -16.57 48.34
C VAL A 150 -4.29 -16.70 47.09
N ALA A 151 -5.59 -16.96 47.21
CA ALA A 151 -6.49 -17.05 46.06
C ALA A 151 -6.57 -15.71 45.29
N GLY A 152 -6.67 -14.59 46.00
CA GLY A 152 -6.62 -13.25 45.38
C GLY A 152 -5.30 -12.97 44.65
N ALA A 153 -4.17 -13.37 45.25
CA ALA A 153 -2.84 -13.20 44.65
C ALA A 153 -2.62 -14.11 43.42
N VAL A 154 -2.97 -15.39 43.51
CA VAL A 154 -2.86 -16.38 42.42
C VAL A 154 -3.74 -15.98 41.25
N VAL A 155 -5.01 -15.62 41.49
CA VAL A 155 -5.93 -15.23 40.41
C VAL A 155 -5.52 -13.91 39.76
N LYS A 156 -5.03 -12.93 40.53
CA LYS A 156 -4.43 -11.71 39.97
C LYS A 156 -3.16 -12.01 39.14
N GLY A 157 -2.36 -12.97 39.57
CA GLY A 157 -1.18 -13.47 38.84
C GLY A 157 -1.56 -14.14 37.51
N LEU A 158 -2.48 -15.11 37.54
CA LEU A 158 -3.00 -15.80 36.36
C LEU A 158 -3.68 -14.83 35.38
N PHE A 159 -4.45 -13.86 35.87
CA PHE A 159 -5.08 -12.84 35.03
C PHE A 159 -4.05 -11.92 34.38
N ARG A 160 -2.99 -11.54 35.09
CA ARG A 160 -1.87 -10.76 34.53
C ARG A 160 -1.08 -11.57 33.51
N ALA A 161 -0.83 -12.86 33.76
CA ALA A 161 -0.18 -13.77 32.81
C ALA A 161 -1.03 -13.95 31.54
N GLY A 162 -2.34 -14.19 31.68
CA GLY A 162 -3.27 -14.30 30.54
C GLY A 162 -3.41 -13.01 29.75
N LEU A 163 -3.38 -11.83 30.40
CA LEU A 163 -3.28 -10.55 29.69
C LEU A 163 -1.97 -10.44 28.90
N LEU A 164 -0.82 -10.72 29.52
CA LEU A 164 0.48 -10.68 28.84
C LEU A 164 0.55 -11.65 27.65
N GLN A 165 0.01 -12.86 27.78
CA GLN A 165 -0.10 -13.83 26.68
C GLN A 165 -1.06 -13.34 25.58
N SER A 166 -2.24 -12.82 25.93
CA SER A 166 -3.21 -12.32 24.95
C SER A 166 -2.78 -11.02 24.25
N HIS A 167 -1.82 -10.28 24.80
CA HIS A 167 -1.25 -9.05 24.21
C HIS A 167 0.14 -9.28 23.58
N ALA A 168 0.62 -10.53 23.51
CA ALA A 168 1.86 -10.93 22.83
C ALA A 168 1.58 -11.65 21.50
N ASP A 169 2.50 -11.53 20.54
CA ASP A 169 2.49 -12.27 19.29
C ASP A 169 3.17 -13.64 19.51
N PRO A 170 2.51 -14.78 19.24
CA PRO A 170 3.06 -16.09 19.57
C PRO A 170 4.30 -16.44 18.73
N LEU A 171 4.41 -15.89 17.52
CA LEU A 171 5.50 -16.15 16.57
C LEU A 171 6.76 -15.35 16.88
N THR A 172 6.61 -14.04 17.10
CA THR A 172 7.73 -13.09 17.24
C THR A 172 8.03 -12.67 18.69
N HIS A 173 7.12 -13.01 19.62
CA HIS A 173 7.15 -12.60 21.04
C HIS A 173 7.10 -11.08 21.30
N LEU A 174 6.95 -10.27 20.25
CA LEU A 174 6.62 -8.85 20.34
C LEU A 174 5.22 -8.65 20.91
N ALA A 175 4.80 -7.40 21.10
CA ALA A 175 3.39 -7.11 21.26
C ALA A 175 2.62 -7.47 19.98
N ASN A 176 1.47 -8.13 20.10
CA ASN A 176 0.55 -8.31 18.97
C ASN A 176 -0.27 -7.02 18.75
N ARG A 177 -1.16 -6.98 17.74
CA ARG A 177 -1.99 -5.80 17.41
C ARG A 177 -2.67 -5.13 18.61
N ALA A 178 -3.22 -5.90 19.56
CA ALA A 178 -3.87 -5.35 20.75
C ALA A 178 -2.84 -4.78 21.74
N GLY A 179 -1.76 -5.52 21.99
CA GLY A 179 -0.63 -5.05 22.81
C GLY A 179 0.12 -3.86 22.20
N THR A 180 0.18 -3.76 20.87
CA THR A 180 0.79 -2.66 20.10
C THR A 180 0.02 -1.37 20.29
N LEU A 181 -1.32 -1.44 20.33
CA LEU A 181 -2.14 -0.29 20.69
C LEU A 181 -1.97 0.08 22.17
N GLU A 182 -2.14 -0.88 23.10
CA GLU A 182 -2.12 -0.59 24.55
C GLU A 182 -0.74 -0.14 25.06
N ARG A 183 0.32 -0.92 24.79
CA ARG A 183 1.67 -0.63 25.27
C ARG A 183 2.34 0.48 24.46
N GLY A 184 1.98 0.63 23.19
CA GLY A 184 2.36 1.78 22.37
C GLY A 184 1.75 3.09 22.87
N GLU A 185 0.47 3.10 23.25
CA GLU A 185 -0.18 4.27 23.88
C GLU A 185 0.55 4.68 25.18
N GLY A 186 0.94 3.70 26.00
CA GLY A 186 1.77 3.93 27.19
C GLY A 186 3.10 4.63 26.86
N ALA A 187 3.89 4.08 25.94
CA ALA A 187 5.17 4.68 25.53
C ALA A 187 4.99 6.07 24.88
N VAL A 188 3.95 6.26 24.07
CA VAL A 188 3.61 7.56 23.45
C VAL A 188 3.18 8.60 24.50
N ALA A 189 2.50 8.19 25.57
CA ALA A 189 2.14 9.06 26.69
C ALA A 189 3.34 9.41 27.59
N GLU A 190 4.22 8.44 27.89
CA GLU A 190 5.45 8.67 28.65
C GLU A 190 6.36 9.70 27.97
N ILE A 191 6.60 9.56 26.67
CA ILE A 191 7.47 10.46 25.91
C ILE A 191 6.87 11.87 25.80
N GLN A 192 5.54 11.99 25.68
CA GLN A 192 4.86 13.30 25.75
C GLN A 192 4.95 13.92 27.16
N ALA A 193 4.94 13.11 28.23
CA ALA A 193 5.15 13.58 29.60
C ALA A 193 6.60 14.02 29.87
N GLU A 194 7.59 13.42 29.18
CA GLU A 194 8.98 13.92 29.10
C GLU A 194 9.10 15.27 28.34
N GLY A 195 8.02 15.78 27.76
CA GLY A 195 8.04 16.98 26.92
C GLY A 195 8.75 16.78 25.58
N ARG A 196 8.67 15.57 25.01
CA ARG A 196 9.35 15.18 23.76
C ARG A 196 8.39 14.71 22.68
N GLU A 197 8.89 14.73 21.45
CA GLU A 197 8.24 14.08 20.31
C GLU A 197 8.25 12.55 20.52
N ALA A 198 7.11 11.89 20.33
CA ALA A 198 7.08 10.43 20.14
C ALA A 198 6.96 10.15 18.64
N ILE A 199 8.04 9.64 18.03
CA ILE A 199 8.09 9.35 16.61
C ILE A 199 7.70 7.88 16.41
N LEU A 200 6.53 7.63 15.83
CA LEU A 200 6.13 6.32 15.34
C LEU A 200 6.76 6.07 13.97
N VAL A 201 7.43 4.93 13.82
CA VAL A 201 7.82 4.35 12.54
C VAL A 201 7.02 3.05 12.38
N LEU A 202 6.10 3.04 11.43
CA LEU A 202 5.46 1.83 10.92
C LEU A 202 6.35 1.25 9.82
N VAL A 203 6.54 -0.06 9.82
CA VAL A 203 7.40 -0.84 8.93
C VAL A 203 6.55 -1.93 8.29
N ASP A 204 6.78 -2.22 7.02
CA ASP A 204 6.07 -3.24 6.24
C ASP A 204 7.09 -3.89 5.29
N ILE A 205 7.02 -5.22 5.12
CA ILE A 205 7.93 -6.00 4.28
C ILE A 205 7.36 -6.05 2.86
N ASN A 206 8.06 -5.41 1.92
CA ASN A 206 7.62 -5.37 0.53
C ASN A 206 7.58 -6.81 -0.02
N ARG A 207 6.49 -7.15 -0.73
CA ARG A 207 6.30 -8.45 -1.41
C ARG A 207 6.31 -9.69 -0.50
N PHE A 208 6.01 -9.56 0.80
CA PHE A 208 6.00 -10.70 1.73
C PHE A 208 5.12 -11.89 1.28
N HIS A 209 4.06 -11.66 0.49
CA HIS A 209 3.27 -12.75 -0.10
C HIS A 209 4.08 -13.62 -1.09
N GLU A 210 4.88 -13.02 -1.99
CA GLU A 210 5.77 -13.75 -2.92
C GLU A 210 6.75 -14.67 -2.15
N ILE A 211 7.22 -14.22 -0.97
CA ILE A 211 8.08 -15.01 -0.07
C ILE A 211 7.32 -16.21 0.56
N ASN A 212 6.04 -16.03 0.90
CA ASN A 212 5.18 -17.12 1.39
C ASN A 212 4.83 -18.12 0.29
N ASP A 213 4.61 -17.65 -0.93
CA ASP A 213 4.27 -18.51 -2.07
C ASP A 213 5.49 -19.34 -2.52
N ALA A 214 6.70 -18.77 -2.43
CA ALA A 214 7.95 -19.46 -2.79
C ALA A 214 8.51 -20.41 -1.69
N LEU A 215 8.43 -20.03 -0.40
CA LEU A 215 9.04 -20.78 0.71
C LEU A 215 8.03 -21.40 1.69
N GLY A 216 6.73 -21.24 1.42
CA GLY A 216 5.65 -21.59 2.34
C GLY A 216 5.57 -20.67 3.56
N HIS A 217 4.46 -20.77 4.29
CA HIS A 217 4.28 -19.99 5.52
C HIS A 217 5.36 -20.22 6.59
N VAL A 218 6.02 -21.38 6.60
CA VAL A 218 7.14 -21.67 7.52
C VAL A 218 8.37 -20.79 7.19
N GLY A 219 8.63 -20.52 5.90
CA GLY A 219 9.66 -19.56 5.47
C GLY A 219 9.30 -18.13 5.85
N GLY A 220 8.06 -17.72 5.57
CA GLY A 220 7.54 -16.40 5.97
C GLY A 220 7.61 -16.16 7.48
N ASP A 221 7.13 -17.12 8.28
CA ASP A 221 7.21 -17.10 9.74
C ASP A 221 8.66 -16.99 10.24
N ARG A 222 9.58 -17.72 9.60
CA ARG A 222 11.01 -17.65 9.95
C ARG A 222 11.64 -16.30 9.63
N LEU A 223 11.26 -15.68 8.51
CA LEU A 223 11.67 -14.31 8.19
C LEU A 223 11.16 -13.31 9.22
N LEU A 224 9.87 -13.37 9.57
CA LEU A 224 9.28 -12.50 10.61
C LEU A 224 9.99 -12.62 11.96
N GLN A 225 10.41 -13.83 12.35
CA GLN A 225 11.26 -14.06 13.54
C GLN A 225 12.66 -13.44 13.44
N ILE A 226 13.23 -13.32 12.23
CA ILE A 226 14.51 -12.62 12.02
C ILE A 226 14.29 -11.11 12.17
N ILE A 227 13.37 -10.53 11.40
CA ILE A 227 13.06 -9.09 11.41
C ILE A 227 12.67 -8.60 12.81
N ALA A 228 11.81 -9.32 13.53
CA ALA A 228 11.40 -8.95 14.90
C ALA A 228 12.59 -8.83 15.88
N ARG A 229 13.58 -9.72 15.78
CA ARG A 229 14.79 -9.68 16.63
C ARG A 229 15.70 -8.52 16.25
N MET A 230 15.82 -8.20 14.96
CA MET A 230 16.63 -7.09 14.46
C MET A 230 16.03 -5.74 14.85
N LEU A 231 14.72 -5.57 14.68
CA LEU A 231 13.98 -4.38 15.12
C LEU A 231 14.08 -4.17 16.64
N SER A 232 14.07 -5.25 17.43
CA SER A 232 14.30 -5.19 18.88
C SER A 232 15.73 -4.80 19.28
N GLY A 233 16.72 -5.04 18.40
CA GLY A 233 18.13 -4.75 18.61
C GLY A 233 18.62 -3.39 18.11
N LEU A 234 17.73 -2.58 17.54
CA LEU A 234 18.06 -1.32 16.86
C LEU A 234 18.80 -0.29 17.73
N ARG A 235 19.58 0.58 17.06
CA ARG A 235 20.20 1.78 17.65
C ARG A 235 19.90 3.03 16.81
N PRO A 236 19.33 4.12 17.38
CA PRO A 236 18.94 4.31 18.78
C PRO A 236 17.88 3.29 19.23
N ILE A 237 17.86 2.98 20.53
CA ILE A 237 16.95 1.97 21.07
C ILE A 237 15.52 2.51 21.00
N PRO A 238 14.57 1.81 20.36
CA PRO A 238 13.16 2.19 20.39
C PRO A 238 12.60 2.09 21.82
N ALA A 239 11.75 3.04 22.18
CA ALA A 239 11.00 3.01 23.44
C ALA A 239 9.94 1.89 23.46
N PHE A 240 9.45 1.50 22.28
CA PHE A 240 8.49 0.42 22.11
C PHE A 240 8.67 -0.26 20.74
N VAL A 241 8.46 -1.58 20.68
CA VAL A 241 8.40 -2.39 19.45
C VAL A 241 7.23 -3.37 19.54
N GLY A 242 6.41 -3.42 18.49
CA GLY A 242 5.29 -4.34 18.35
C GLY A 242 5.07 -4.78 16.91
N ARG A 243 4.28 -5.84 16.71
CA ARG A 243 3.74 -6.27 15.42
C ARG A 243 2.33 -5.71 15.29
N ALA A 244 2.03 -5.00 14.21
CA ALA A 244 0.73 -4.35 14.01
C ALA A 244 -0.29 -5.31 13.35
N GLY A 245 0.17 -6.18 12.45
CA GLY A 245 -0.58 -7.26 11.81
C GLY A 245 0.23 -7.81 10.65
N GLY A 246 0.02 -9.07 10.25
CA GLY A 246 0.74 -9.64 9.09
C GLY A 246 2.26 -9.45 9.13
N ASP A 247 2.77 -8.72 8.15
CA ASP A 247 4.14 -8.28 7.89
C ASP A 247 4.49 -6.89 8.50
N GLU A 248 3.53 -6.22 9.14
CA GLU A 248 3.69 -4.89 9.71
C GLU A 248 4.31 -4.89 11.13
N PHE A 249 5.27 -4.00 11.37
CA PHE A 249 5.88 -3.72 12.67
C PHE A 249 5.82 -2.24 13.03
N ALA A 250 5.54 -1.92 14.30
CA ALA A 250 5.42 -0.57 14.82
C ALA A 250 6.50 -0.28 15.88
N LEU A 251 7.27 0.78 15.68
CA LEU A 251 8.35 1.21 16.58
C LEU A 251 8.14 2.65 17.04
N VAL A 252 8.26 2.92 18.34
CA VAL A 252 8.17 4.29 18.88
C VAL A 252 9.56 4.74 19.35
N PHE A 253 10.00 5.92 18.91
CA PHE A 253 11.29 6.52 19.28
C PHE A 253 11.10 7.87 20.00
N ARG A 254 12.04 8.20 20.90
CA ARG A 254 12.15 9.52 21.52
C ARG A 254 12.78 10.50 20.54
N GLY A 255 12.04 11.55 20.16
CA GLY A 255 12.52 12.62 19.29
C GLY A 255 12.98 13.87 20.04
N MET A 256 12.80 15.04 19.41
CA MET A 256 13.23 16.33 19.94
C MET A 256 12.39 16.78 21.14
N PRO A 257 12.89 17.69 21.99
CA PRO A 257 12.07 18.40 22.96
C PRO A 257 11.00 19.25 22.26
N VAL A 258 9.76 19.20 22.74
CA VAL A 258 8.60 19.91 22.16
C VAL A 258 8.37 21.22 22.94
N PRO A 259 8.31 22.39 22.27
CA PRO A 259 7.99 23.65 22.94
C PRO A 259 6.63 23.59 23.65
N SER A 260 6.54 24.18 24.84
CA SER A 260 5.31 24.20 25.66
C SER A 260 4.12 24.82 24.93
N THR A 261 4.36 25.74 23.99
CA THR A 261 3.37 26.32 23.08
C THR A 261 2.75 25.27 22.14
N VAL A 262 3.55 24.34 21.61
CA VAL A 262 3.10 23.23 20.75
C VAL A 262 2.28 22.23 21.56
N VAL A 263 2.72 21.89 22.78
CA VAL A 263 1.96 21.01 23.71
C VAL A 263 0.61 21.63 24.08
N ALA A 264 0.57 22.94 24.33
CA ALA A 264 -0.66 23.66 24.64
C ALA A 264 -1.61 23.79 23.43
N ALA A 265 -1.06 23.94 22.23
CA ALA A 265 -1.84 24.00 20.99
C ALA A 265 -2.41 22.63 20.59
N ALA A 266 -1.64 21.54 20.69
CA ALA A 266 -2.07 20.19 20.33
C ALA A 266 -3.25 19.66 21.19
N ARG A 267 -3.48 20.24 22.37
CA ARG A 267 -4.66 19.96 23.22
C ARG A 267 -5.96 20.62 22.72
N ARG A 268 -5.91 21.46 21.67
CA ARG A 268 -7.07 22.17 21.11
C ARG A 268 -7.46 21.56 19.76
N PRO A 269 -8.68 21.02 19.60
CA PRO A 269 -9.15 20.52 18.32
C PRO A 269 -9.07 21.62 17.23
N GLY A 270 -8.50 21.28 16.07
CA GLY A 270 -8.38 22.20 14.93
C GLY A 270 -7.27 23.25 15.04
N ALA A 271 -6.43 23.23 16.08
CA ALA A 271 -5.27 24.12 16.12
C ALA A 271 -4.21 23.70 15.08
N SER A 272 -3.89 24.60 14.15
CA SER A 272 -2.78 24.39 13.22
C SER A 272 -1.45 24.44 13.98
N LEU A 273 -0.64 23.39 13.84
CA LEU A 273 0.68 23.27 14.46
C LEU A 273 1.78 23.61 13.43
N PRO A 274 2.94 24.13 13.87
CA PRO A 274 4.01 24.53 12.96
C PRO A 274 4.36 23.47 11.90
N VAL A 275 4.64 23.94 10.69
CA VAL A 275 5.24 23.11 9.64
C VAL A 275 6.65 22.71 10.10
N PRO A 276 7.08 21.44 9.98
CA PRO A 276 8.39 21.03 10.44
C PRO A 276 9.48 21.69 9.60
N THR A 277 10.57 22.10 10.23
CA THR A 277 11.74 22.60 9.51
C THR A 277 12.34 21.49 8.63
N ALA A 278 13.01 21.88 7.53
CA ALA A 278 13.72 20.93 6.68
C ALA A 278 14.75 20.07 7.46
N ALA A 279 15.29 20.59 8.56
CA ALA A 279 16.19 19.86 9.46
C ALA A 279 15.48 18.75 10.26
N GLU A 280 14.27 19.00 10.76
CA GLU A 280 13.44 18.00 11.47
C GLU A 280 12.94 16.93 10.50
N THR A 281 12.42 17.33 9.33
CA THR A 281 12.02 16.45 8.24
C THR A 281 13.18 15.54 7.80
N LYS A 282 14.39 16.09 7.62
CA LYS A 282 15.60 15.31 7.30
C LYS A 282 15.99 14.35 8.43
N ARG A 283 15.88 14.73 9.71
CA ARG A 283 16.14 13.85 10.86
C ARG A 283 15.16 12.67 10.89
N ARG A 284 13.87 12.91 10.67
CA ARG A 284 12.82 11.88 10.64
C ARG A 284 13.04 10.90 9.48
N ARG A 285 13.32 11.38 8.27
CA ARG A 285 13.67 10.52 7.12
C ARG A 285 14.94 9.69 7.37
N VAL A 286 15.97 10.28 7.99
CA VAL A 286 17.21 9.57 8.38
C VAL A 286 16.97 8.51 9.46
N LEU A 287 15.95 8.64 10.31
CA LEU A 287 15.55 7.57 11.23
C LEU A 287 14.92 6.39 10.47
N GLY A 288 13.99 6.66 9.56
CA GLY A 288 13.40 5.63 8.69
C GLY A 288 14.45 4.84 7.91
N LEU A 289 15.39 5.55 7.26
CA LEU A 289 16.51 4.92 6.53
C LEU A 289 17.44 4.07 7.42
N ARG A 290 17.52 4.32 8.74
CA ARG A 290 18.27 3.45 9.67
C ARG A 290 17.51 2.18 10.04
N VAL A 291 16.19 2.28 10.20
CA VAL A 291 15.33 1.11 10.43
C VAL A 291 15.41 0.18 9.22
N LEU A 292 15.21 0.73 8.02
CA LEU A 292 15.32 0.03 6.74
C LEU A 292 16.68 -0.66 6.54
N ARG A 293 17.79 0.05 6.70
CA ARG A 293 19.16 -0.52 6.58
C ARG A 293 19.48 -1.66 7.57
N GLN A 294 18.64 -1.89 8.57
CA GLN A 294 18.79 -2.98 9.52
C GLN A 294 17.98 -4.24 9.13
N ILE A 295 17.03 -4.11 8.20
CA ILE A 295 16.04 -5.14 7.82
C ILE A 295 15.95 -5.41 6.31
N GLN A 296 16.56 -4.58 5.47
CA GLN A 296 16.74 -4.80 4.03
C GLN A 296 18.01 -5.60 3.75
N GLY A 297 18.04 -6.34 2.63
CA GLY A 297 19.19 -7.11 2.16
C GLY A 297 18.95 -8.63 2.15
N PRO A 298 20.00 -9.43 1.92
CA PRO A 298 19.88 -10.88 1.82
C PRO A 298 19.81 -11.57 3.18
N PHE A 299 18.83 -12.48 3.34
CA PHE A 299 18.62 -13.26 4.56
C PHE A 299 18.58 -14.76 4.27
N GLN A 300 19.39 -15.52 5.02
CA GLN A 300 19.28 -16.98 5.11
C GLN A 300 17.94 -17.39 5.76
N VAL A 301 16.98 -17.80 4.95
CA VAL A 301 15.66 -18.30 5.36
C VAL A 301 15.53 -19.75 4.86
N CYS A 302 15.43 -20.69 5.80
CA CYS A 302 15.30 -22.13 5.51
C CYS A 302 16.41 -22.74 4.60
N GLY A 303 17.58 -22.10 4.53
CA GLY A 303 18.71 -22.50 3.68
C GLY A 303 18.80 -21.74 2.35
N VAL A 304 17.78 -20.96 1.98
CA VAL A 304 17.74 -20.12 0.78
C VAL A 304 18.08 -18.67 1.17
N ASP A 305 18.83 -17.98 0.31
CA ASP A 305 19.07 -16.54 0.45
C ASP A 305 17.90 -15.76 -0.15
N VAL A 306 17.20 -15.01 0.70
CA VAL A 306 16.02 -14.19 0.34
C VAL A 306 16.41 -12.73 0.40
N GLU A 307 16.37 -12.03 -0.73
CA GLU A 307 16.51 -10.57 -0.74
C GLU A 307 15.22 -9.94 -0.20
N VAL A 308 15.34 -9.23 0.92
CA VAL A 308 14.21 -8.61 1.61
C VAL A 308 14.24 -7.12 1.39
N ASP A 309 13.13 -6.58 0.91
CA ASP A 309 12.89 -5.14 0.84
C ASP A 309 11.75 -4.74 1.80
N ALA A 310 11.73 -3.47 2.19
CA ALA A 310 10.78 -2.94 3.16
C ALA A 310 10.48 -1.47 2.90
N SER A 311 9.29 -1.03 3.29
CA SER A 311 8.88 0.37 3.29
C SER A 311 8.53 0.82 4.71
N VAL A 312 8.70 2.11 5.01
CA VAL A 312 8.30 2.70 6.30
C VAL A 312 7.45 3.94 6.14
N GLY A 313 6.49 4.11 7.06
CA GLY A 313 5.70 5.33 7.23
C GLY A 313 5.93 5.94 8.61
N ILE A 314 6.08 7.26 8.68
CA ILE A 314 6.48 7.95 9.92
C ILE A 314 5.46 9.02 10.31
N ALA A 315 5.00 9.00 11.57
CA ALA A 315 4.13 10.00 12.17
C ALA A 315 4.64 10.40 13.57
N VAL A 316 4.33 11.62 14.02
CA VAL A 316 4.95 12.22 15.21
C VAL A 316 3.91 12.82 16.18
N ALA A 317 3.90 12.36 17.42
CA ALA A 317 3.13 13.00 18.50
C ALA A 317 3.94 14.15 19.13
N PRO A 318 3.26 15.23 19.60
CA PRO A 318 1.81 15.44 19.60
C PRO A 318 1.27 16.07 18.29
N ARG A 319 2.09 16.15 17.24
CA ARG A 319 1.82 16.98 16.05
C ARG A 319 0.77 16.39 15.12
N ASP A 320 0.95 15.13 14.78
CA ASP A 320 0.20 14.45 13.73
C ASP A 320 -0.96 13.65 14.36
N SER A 321 -0.74 13.09 15.55
CA SER A 321 -1.77 12.75 16.52
C SER A 321 -1.20 12.73 17.95
N ALA A 322 -2.06 12.76 18.96
CA ALA A 322 -1.65 12.65 20.37
C ALA A 322 -1.69 11.21 20.91
N THR A 323 -2.33 10.28 20.19
CA THR A 323 -2.55 8.88 20.61
C THR A 323 -1.88 7.90 19.64
N MET A 324 -1.47 6.72 20.13
CA MET A 324 -0.88 5.66 19.31
C MET A 324 -1.84 5.20 18.21
N GLY A 325 -3.13 5.10 18.53
CA GLY A 325 -4.17 4.76 17.55
C GLY A 325 -4.26 5.75 16.37
N GLY A 326 -4.15 7.06 16.65
CA GLY A 326 -4.13 8.08 15.60
C GLY A 326 -2.81 8.14 14.83
N LEU A 327 -1.67 7.99 15.53
CA LEU A 327 -0.36 7.91 14.89
C LEU A 327 -0.29 6.74 13.91
N LEU A 328 -0.85 5.58 14.25
CA LEU A 328 -0.89 4.40 13.36
C LEU A 328 -1.62 4.71 12.04
N THR A 329 -2.76 5.41 12.08
CA THR A 329 -3.49 5.83 10.87
C THR A 329 -2.71 6.85 10.03
N CYS A 330 -1.98 7.76 10.67
CA CYS A 330 -1.09 8.70 9.97
C CYS A 330 0.11 7.98 9.32
N ALA A 331 0.76 7.06 10.05
CA ALA A 331 1.90 6.30 9.57
C ALA A 331 1.54 5.33 8.45
N ASP A 332 0.40 4.64 8.52
CA ASP A 332 -0.18 3.84 7.43
C ASP A 332 -0.40 4.68 6.17
N SER A 333 -1.06 5.84 6.30
CA SER A 333 -1.27 6.76 5.17
C SER A 333 0.05 7.21 4.52
N ALA A 334 1.09 7.45 5.32
CA ALA A 334 2.42 7.81 4.85
C ALA A 334 3.17 6.64 4.18
N LEU A 335 3.12 5.45 4.78
CA LEU A 335 3.68 4.20 4.25
C LEU A 335 3.09 3.87 2.87
N LEU A 336 1.77 3.91 2.77
CA LEU A 336 1.05 3.65 1.54
C LEU A 336 1.40 4.67 0.45
N ARG A 337 1.49 5.97 0.79
CA ARG A 337 1.97 6.97 -0.19
C ARG A 337 3.38 6.65 -0.66
N ALA A 338 4.28 6.29 0.25
CA ALA A 338 5.68 5.96 -0.09
C ALA A 338 5.72 4.84 -1.14
N LYS A 339 5.02 3.73 -0.86
CA LYS A 339 4.82 2.61 -1.79
C LYS A 339 4.24 3.03 -3.16
N ARG A 340 3.29 3.99 -3.20
CA ARG A 340 2.71 4.50 -4.45
C ARG A 340 3.67 5.32 -5.30
N VAL A 341 4.68 5.97 -4.71
CA VAL A 341 5.63 6.86 -5.41
C VAL A 341 7.04 6.26 -5.54
N GLY A 342 7.21 4.97 -5.26
CA GLY A 342 8.52 4.30 -5.28
C GLY A 342 9.47 4.71 -4.14
N GLU A 343 9.00 5.47 -3.15
CA GLU A 343 9.80 5.84 -1.99
C GLU A 343 9.73 4.76 -0.90
N SER A 344 10.88 4.40 -0.31
CA SER A 344 10.92 3.50 0.85
C SER A 344 10.61 4.19 2.19
N VAL A 345 10.60 5.53 2.26
CA VAL A 345 10.38 6.29 3.52
C VAL A 345 9.33 7.39 3.35
N GLY A 346 8.09 7.10 3.72
CA GLY A 346 7.01 8.07 3.84
C GLY A 346 7.08 8.85 5.15
N LEU A 347 6.97 10.18 5.08
CA LEU A 347 6.69 11.04 6.23
C LEU A 347 5.24 11.50 6.14
N TRP A 348 4.48 11.47 7.24
CA TRP A 348 3.12 12.00 7.24
C TRP A 348 3.10 13.53 7.14
N ASP A 349 2.08 14.01 6.44
CA ASP A 349 1.69 15.41 6.26
C ASP A 349 0.16 15.43 6.07
N PRO A 350 -0.59 16.45 6.52
CA PRO A 350 -2.03 16.55 6.32
C PRO A 350 -2.53 16.46 4.86
N GLY A 351 -1.67 16.69 3.86
CA GLY A 351 -1.98 16.42 2.44
C GLY A 351 -1.98 14.93 2.06
N ILE A 352 -1.57 14.02 2.95
CA ILE A 352 -1.46 12.58 2.70
C ILE A 352 -2.67 11.84 3.25
N THR A 353 -3.54 11.40 2.35
CA THR A 353 -4.65 10.49 2.66
C THR A 353 -4.30 9.06 2.20
N GLY A 354 -4.45 8.06 3.08
CA GLY A 354 -4.27 6.63 2.77
C GLY A 354 -5.35 6.06 1.82
N VAL A 355 -5.63 4.75 1.85
CA VAL A 355 -6.75 4.17 1.07
C VAL A 355 -8.06 4.74 1.61
N ARG A 356 -8.57 5.78 0.95
CA ARG A 356 -9.81 6.45 1.36
C ARG A 356 -10.97 5.47 1.21
N PRO A 357 -12.00 5.50 2.08
CA PRO A 357 -13.28 4.85 1.80
C PRO A 357 -13.86 5.27 0.43
N GLU A 358 -13.48 6.47 -0.03
CA GLU A 358 -13.74 6.99 -1.37
C GLU A 358 -13.09 6.18 -2.50
N GLU A 359 -11.89 5.60 -2.34
CA GLU A 359 -11.29 4.71 -3.36
C GLU A 359 -12.08 3.40 -3.47
N ILE A 360 -12.52 2.84 -2.35
CA ILE A 360 -13.34 1.61 -2.30
C ILE A 360 -14.72 1.86 -2.92
N ALA A 361 -15.33 3.01 -2.63
CA ALA A 361 -16.56 3.44 -3.29
C ALA A 361 -16.36 3.65 -4.79
N LEU A 362 -15.26 4.29 -5.20
CA LEU A 362 -14.93 4.55 -6.60
C LEU A 362 -14.71 3.26 -7.39
N TYR A 363 -14.11 2.22 -6.80
CA TYR A 363 -14.00 0.90 -7.39
C TYR A 363 -15.38 0.27 -7.69
N ALA A 364 -16.28 0.27 -6.69
CA ALA A 364 -17.63 -0.28 -6.86
C ALA A 364 -18.48 0.54 -7.86
N GLN A 365 -18.28 1.85 -7.89
CA GLN A 365 -18.89 2.76 -8.86
C GLN A 365 -18.34 2.52 -10.27
N LEU A 366 -17.02 2.39 -10.46
CA LEU A 366 -16.40 2.18 -11.77
C LEU A 366 -16.77 0.82 -12.36
N ARG A 367 -16.85 -0.24 -11.53
CA ARG A 367 -17.38 -1.54 -11.95
C ARG A 367 -18.84 -1.46 -12.39
N SER A 368 -19.61 -0.55 -11.82
CA SER A 368 -20.99 -0.28 -12.27
C SER A 368 -21.00 0.55 -13.56
N ALA A 369 -20.08 1.50 -13.72
CA ALA A 369 -19.99 2.41 -14.87
C ALA A 369 -19.81 1.69 -16.22
N ILE A 370 -18.95 0.66 -16.25
CA ILE A 370 -18.70 -0.19 -17.44
C ILE A 370 -20.01 -0.78 -17.99
N THR A 371 -20.92 -1.23 -17.11
CA THR A 371 -22.18 -1.89 -17.51
C THR A 371 -23.37 -0.92 -17.65
N ARG A 372 -23.17 0.37 -17.39
CA ARG A 372 -24.23 1.40 -17.36
C ARG A 372 -24.12 2.47 -18.45
N GLY A 373 -23.10 2.41 -19.30
CA GLY A 373 -22.86 3.47 -20.29
C GLY A 373 -22.47 4.82 -19.65
N GLU A 374 -21.88 4.79 -18.45
CA GLU A 374 -21.36 6.00 -17.80
C GLU A 374 -19.94 6.34 -18.34
N LEU A 375 -19.25 5.39 -18.94
CA LEU A 375 -17.97 5.58 -19.63
C LEU A 375 -18.17 6.07 -21.06
N LEU A 376 -17.20 6.83 -21.57
CA LEU A 376 -17.16 7.35 -22.93
C LEU A 376 -15.72 7.68 -23.34
N LEU A 377 -15.41 7.64 -24.64
CA LEU A 377 -14.12 8.04 -25.16
C LEU A 377 -14.17 9.48 -25.69
N PHE A 378 -13.15 10.27 -25.35
CA PHE A 378 -12.75 11.46 -26.10
C PHE A 378 -11.55 11.09 -26.98
N TYR A 379 -11.33 11.85 -28.03
CA TYR A 379 -10.29 11.57 -29.02
C TYR A 379 -9.44 12.81 -29.23
N GLN A 380 -8.11 12.69 -29.10
CA GLN A 380 -7.19 13.79 -29.39
C GLN A 380 -6.49 13.56 -30.75
N PRO A 381 -6.71 14.44 -31.74
CA PRO A 381 -6.07 14.34 -33.04
C PRO A 381 -4.52 14.34 -33.00
N LEU A 382 -3.91 13.40 -33.71
CA LEU A 382 -2.49 13.42 -34.07
C LEU A 382 -2.32 14.07 -35.44
N GLN A 383 -1.43 15.06 -35.54
CA GLN A 383 -1.12 15.79 -36.78
C GLN A 383 0.21 15.30 -37.36
N SER A 384 0.24 15.04 -38.67
CA SER A 384 1.48 14.80 -39.40
C SER A 384 2.26 16.11 -39.56
N ALA A 385 3.52 16.13 -39.13
CA ALA A 385 4.42 17.28 -39.29
C ALA A 385 4.65 17.63 -40.78
N HIS A 386 4.79 16.60 -41.62
CA HIS A 386 5.06 16.77 -43.05
C HIS A 386 3.88 17.37 -43.84
N SER A 387 2.65 16.96 -43.52
CA SER A 387 1.45 17.32 -44.31
C SER A 387 0.51 18.33 -43.65
N GLY A 388 0.63 18.57 -42.34
CA GLY A 388 -0.34 19.35 -41.55
C GLY A 388 -1.72 18.68 -41.39
N GLY A 389 -1.93 17.52 -42.03
CA GLY A 389 -3.15 16.72 -41.92
C GLY A 389 -3.25 16.01 -40.58
N ILE A 390 -4.48 15.79 -40.12
CA ILE A 390 -4.76 14.87 -39.01
C ILE A 390 -4.70 13.45 -39.59
N VAL A 391 -3.91 12.57 -38.98
CA VAL A 391 -3.62 11.21 -39.50
C VAL A 391 -4.01 10.08 -38.53
N GLY A 392 -4.44 10.41 -37.32
CA GLY A 392 -4.96 9.49 -36.31
C GLY A 392 -5.53 10.23 -35.11
N ALA A 393 -6.02 9.53 -34.09
CA ALA A 393 -6.39 10.14 -32.82
C ALA A 393 -6.23 9.20 -31.60
N GLU A 394 -5.70 9.71 -30.49
CA GLU A 394 -5.59 8.95 -29.24
C GLU A 394 -6.96 8.85 -28.52
N ALA A 395 -7.36 7.62 -28.17
CA ALA A 395 -8.63 7.29 -27.54
C ALA A 395 -8.61 7.44 -26.00
N LEU A 396 -8.78 8.68 -25.57
CA LEU A 396 -8.69 9.13 -24.18
C LEU A 396 -9.99 8.91 -23.38
N LEU A 397 -10.00 7.88 -22.53
CA LEU A 397 -11.13 7.50 -21.67
C LEU A 397 -11.63 8.64 -20.75
N ARG A 398 -12.95 8.76 -20.58
CA ARG A 398 -13.64 9.66 -19.64
C ARG A 398 -14.79 8.94 -18.94
N TRP A 399 -15.15 9.39 -17.73
CA TRP A 399 -16.29 8.85 -16.98
C TRP A 399 -17.28 9.95 -16.60
N ARG A 400 -18.53 9.84 -17.08
CA ARG A 400 -19.66 10.71 -16.72
C ARG A 400 -20.26 10.26 -15.38
N HIS A 401 -19.52 10.49 -14.30
CA HIS A 401 -19.90 10.05 -12.96
C HIS A 401 -21.17 10.79 -12.46
N PRO A 402 -22.26 10.07 -12.10
CA PRO A 402 -23.59 10.66 -11.85
C PRO A 402 -23.66 11.84 -10.87
N THR A 403 -22.78 11.89 -9.88
CA THR A 403 -22.72 12.98 -8.88
C THR A 403 -21.43 13.81 -8.89
N ARG A 404 -20.52 13.57 -9.85
CA ARG A 404 -19.20 14.26 -9.92
C ARG A 404 -18.93 14.90 -11.30
N GLY A 405 -19.81 14.73 -12.28
CA GLY A 405 -19.61 15.25 -13.62
C GLY A 405 -18.63 14.41 -14.44
N LEU A 406 -17.92 15.03 -15.37
CA LEU A 406 -16.96 14.33 -16.23
C LEU A 406 -15.60 14.19 -15.53
N LEU A 407 -15.18 12.97 -15.25
CA LEU A 407 -13.89 12.63 -14.65
C LEU A 407 -12.87 12.24 -15.73
N ALA A 408 -11.63 12.68 -15.55
CA ALA A 408 -10.46 12.30 -16.34
C ALA A 408 -9.74 11.05 -15.74
N PRO A 409 -8.96 10.29 -16.52
CA PRO A 409 -8.38 9.01 -16.12
C PRO A 409 -7.65 9.02 -14.78
N GLY A 410 -6.79 10.02 -14.52
CA GLY A 410 -6.01 10.12 -13.28
C GLY A 410 -6.81 10.14 -11.97
N VAL A 411 -8.13 10.35 -12.03
CA VAL A 411 -9.03 10.26 -10.86
C VAL A 411 -9.40 8.81 -10.51
N PHE A 412 -9.47 7.90 -11.49
CA PHE A 412 -10.08 6.57 -11.34
C PHE A 412 -9.29 5.41 -11.95
N LEU A 413 -8.49 5.63 -12.99
CA LEU A 413 -7.66 4.61 -13.62
C LEU A 413 -6.67 3.97 -12.61
N PRO A 414 -6.00 4.75 -11.71
CA PRO A 414 -5.16 4.15 -10.65
C PRO A 414 -5.92 3.29 -9.64
N VAL A 415 -7.26 3.28 -9.63
CA VAL A 415 -8.07 2.33 -8.84
C VAL A 415 -8.38 1.07 -9.66
N ALA A 416 -8.65 1.21 -10.97
CA ALA A 416 -8.80 0.08 -11.87
C ALA A 416 -7.53 -0.77 -11.95
N GLU A 417 -6.37 -0.14 -12.19
CA GLU A 417 -5.08 -0.81 -12.38
C GLU A 417 -4.61 -1.60 -11.17
N ARG A 418 -4.92 -1.17 -9.95
CA ARG A 418 -4.61 -1.93 -8.72
C ARG A 418 -5.50 -3.17 -8.54
N SER A 419 -6.45 -3.43 -9.43
CA SER A 419 -7.48 -4.46 -9.31
C SER A 419 -7.66 -5.30 -10.60
N PRO A 420 -8.44 -6.40 -10.58
CA PRO A 420 -8.81 -7.13 -11.81
C PRO A 420 -9.63 -6.30 -12.81
N LEU A 421 -10.26 -5.21 -12.36
CA LEU A 421 -11.19 -4.40 -13.17
C LEU A 421 -10.52 -3.73 -14.39
N ILE A 422 -9.20 -3.61 -14.39
CA ILE A 422 -8.45 -3.07 -15.53
C ILE A 422 -8.65 -3.90 -16.81
N ALA A 423 -8.85 -5.22 -16.69
CA ALA A 423 -9.09 -6.09 -17.85
C ALA A 423 -10.48 -5.86 -18.46
N ASP A 424 -11.50 -5.73 -17.63
CA ASP A 424 -12.86 -5.41 -18.08
C ASP A 424 -12.93 -3.99 -18.67
N LEU A 425 -12.17 -3.05 -18.09
CA LEU A 425 -12.06 -1.68 -18.56
C LEU A 425 -11.34 -1.59 -19.91
N THR A 426 -10.22 -2.32 -20.08
CA THR A 426 -9.48 -2.36 -21.35
C THR A 426 -10.31 -2.99 -22.46
N ARG A 427 -11.02 -4.09 -22.19
CA ARG A 427 -11.96 -4.69 -23.16
C ARG A 427 -13.05 -3.71 -23.59
N TRP A 428 -13.61 -2.95 -22.65
CA TRP A 428 -14.59 -1.90 -22.95
C TRP A 428 -14.00 -0.75 -23.79
N VAL A 429 -12.78 -0.30 -23.48
CA VAL A 429 -12.10 0.77 -24.24
C VAL A 429 -11.79 0.34 -25.67
N LEU A 430 -11.24 -0.87 -25.86
CA LEU A 430 -10.95 -1.41 -27.20
C LEU A 430 -12.23 -1.52 -28.05
N ASP A 431 -13.30 -2.06 -27.47
CA ASP A 431 -14.56 -2.23 -28.19
C ASP A 431 -15.21 -0.90 -28.59
N GLU A 432 -15.30 0.08 -27.68
CA GLU A 432 -15.84 1.41 -27.99
C GLU A 432 -14.95 2.20 -28.97
N ALA A 433 -13.62 2.04 -28.90
CA ALA A 433 -12.69 2.66 -29.84
C ALA A 433 -12.87 2.11 -31.26
N LEU A 434 -12.89 0.79 -31.41
CA LEU A 434 -13.07 0.13 -32.71
C LEU A 434 -14.49 0.31 -33.26
N ARG A 435 -15.52 0.27 -32.42
CA ARG A 435 -16.89 0.67 -32.80
C ARG A 435 -16.96 2.08 -33.35
N GLN A 436 -16.13 3.01 -32.83
CA GLN A 436 -16.06 4.38 -33.33
C GLN A 436 -15.25 4.51 -34.62
N CYS A 437 -14.18 3.74 -34.80
CA CYS A 437 -13.47 3.63 -36.08
C CYS A 437 -14.38 3.12 -37.20
N ALA A 438 -15.18 2.07 -36.95
CA ALA A 438 -16.15 1.56 -37.91
C ALA A 438 -17.23 2.61 -38.26
N ALA A 439 -17.69 3.39 -37.29
CA ALA A 439 -18.61 4.49 -37.52
C ALA A 439 -17.98 5.61 -38.39
N TRP A 440 -16.72 5.97 -38.15
CA TRP A 440 -16.00 6.93 -39.00
C TRP A 440 -15.76 6.40 -40.42
N ALA A 441 -15.36 5.13 -40.57
CA ALA A 441 -15.20 4.50 -41.88
C ALA A 441 -16.52 4.50 -42.68
N ALA A 442 -17.65 4.25 -42.03
CA ALA A 442 -18.99 4.37 -42.63
C ALA A 442 -19.38 5.82 -43.00
N GLU A 443 -18.82 6.82 -42.31
CA GLU A 443 -18.90 8.25 -42.67
C GLU A 443 -17.90 8.68 -43.77
N GLY A 444 -17.09 7.75 -44.30
CA GLY A 444 -16.03 8.03 -45.28
C GLY A 444 -14.77 8.68 -44.68
N LEU A 445 -14.59 8.58 -43.36
CA LEU A 445 -13.46 9.12 -42.61
C LEU A 445 -12.56 7.98 -42.13
N HIS A 446 -11.42 7.79 -42.80
CA HIS A 446 -10.41 6.84 -42.34
C HIS A 446 -9.53 7.51 -41.28
N LEU A 447 -9.74 7.17 -40.01
CA LEU A 447 -8.98 7.68 -38.87
C LEU A 447 -8.56 6.52 -37.96
N PRO A 448 -7.28 6.08 -38.02
CA PRO A 448 -6.70 5.16 -37.05
C PRO A 448 -6.76 5.73 -35.62
N VAL A 449 -6.85 4.85 -34.63
CA VAL A 449 -6.85 5.24 -33.21
C VAL A 449 -5.71 4.59 -32.43
N SER A 450 -5.13 5.36 -31.53
CA SER A 450 -4.23 4.85 -30.50
C SER A 450 -4.99 4.56 -29.21
N VAL A 451 -4.67 3.45 -28.55
CA VAL A 451 -5.30 3.04 -27.28
C VAL A 451 -4.23 2.73 -26.25
N ASN A 452 -4.20 3.51 -25.16
CA ASN A 452 -3.40 3.25 -23.96
C ASN A 452 -3.69 1.84 -23.39
N LEU A 453 -2.64 1.03 -23.18
CA LEU A 453 -2.71 -0.33 -22.65
C LEU A 453 -1.98 -0.42 -21.31
N SER A 454 -2.72 -0.70 -20.22
CA SER A 454 -2.10 -0.86 -18.90
C SER A 454 -1.23 -2.12 -18.82
N ALA A 455 -0.06 -1.99 -18.19
CA ALA A 455 0.96 -3.03 -18.03
C ALA A 455 0.43 -4.43 -17.65
N ARG A 456 -0.65 -4.48 -16.85
CA ARG A 456 -1.23 -5.73 -16.35
C ARG A 456 -1.86 -6.58 -17.45
N MET A 457 -2.21 -5.99 -18.59
CA MET A 457 -2.72 -6.72 -19.76
C MET A 457 -1.63 -7.57 -20.43
N LEU A 458 -0.35 -7.17 -20.36
CA LEU A 458 0.79 -7.95 -20.85
C LEU A 458 1.09 -9.20 -20.00
N VAL A 459 0.39 -9.36 -18.87
CA VAL A 459 0.46 -10.50 -17.95
C VAL A 459 -0.74 -11.45 -18.15
N LEU A 460 -1.67 -11.12 -19.06
CA LEU A 460 -2.82 -11.94 -19.43
C LEU A 460 -2.63 -12.50 -20.84
N ASP A 461 -2.74 -13.82 -20.99
CA ASP A 461 -2.47 -14.49 -22.26
C ASP A 461 -3.62 -14.36 -23.29
N ASP A 462 -4.74 -13.71 -22.94
CA ASP A 462 -5.92 -13.55 -23.81
C ASP A 462 -5.94 -12.26 -24.65
N LEU A 463 -4.98 -11.35 -24.45
CA LEU A 463 -4.98 -10.03 -25.10
C LEU A 463 -4.98 -10.07 -26.65
N PRO A 464 -4.17 -10.90 -27.35
CA PRO A 464 -4.17 -10.90 -28.81
C PRO A 464 -5.49 -11.41 -29.38
N GLN A 465 -6.13 -12.38 -28.71
CA GLN A 465 -7.39 -12.95 -29.16
C GLN A 465 -8.57 -12.02 -28.81
N VAL A 466 -8.47 -11.21 -27.74
CA VAL A 466 -9.37 -10.09 -27.47
C VAL A 466 -9.28 -9.01 -28.57
N VAL A 467 -8.07 -8.61 -28.96
CA VAL A 467 -7.85 -7.57 -29.99
C VAL A 467 -8.34 -8.05 -31.36
N ALA A 468 -7.90 -9.24 -31.80
CA ALA A 468 -8.37 -9.84 -33.05
C ALA A 468 -9.90 -10.07 -33.06
N GLY A 469 -10.48 -10.49 -31.93
CA GLY A 469 -11.92 -10.68 -31.78
C GLY A 469 -12.73 -9.38 -31.91
N SER A 470 -12.25 -8.27 -31.34
CA SER A 470 -12.93 -6.97 -31.44
C SER A 470 -12.77 -6.35 -32.83
N LEU A 471 -11.58 -6.43 -33.45
CA LEU A 471 -11.37 -6.03 -34.85
C LEU A 471 -12.31 -6.77 -35.80
N ALA A 472 -12.43 -8.09 -35.65
CA ALA A 472 -13.34 -8.91 -36.45
C ALA A 472 -14.82 -8.60 -36.19
N ALA A 473 -15.21 -8.29 -34.95
CA ALA A 473 -16.58 -7.92 -34.60
C ALA A 473 -17.05 -6.60 -35.24
N HIS A 474 -16.14 -5.63 -35.41
CA HIS A 474 -16.41 -4.34 -36.06
C HIS A 474 -16.07 -4.33 -37.56
N GLY A 475 -15.57 -5.44 -38.12
CA GLY A 475 -15.24 -5.57 -39.53
C GLY A 475 -14.03 -4.74 -39.99
N LEU A 476 -13.08 -4.50 -39.09
CA LEU A 476 -11.92 -3.63 -39.31
C LEU A 476 -10.64 -4.42 -39.61
N ALA A 477 -9.76 -3.84 -40.41
CA ALA A 477 -8.37 -4.27 -40.55
C ALA A 477 -7.54 -3.76 -39.35
N SER A 478 -6.44 -4.43 -39.04
CA SER A 478 -5.62 -4.17 -37.85
C SER A 478 -4.76 -2.91 -37.90
N ASP A 479 -4.56 -2.34 -39.08
CA ASP A 479 -3.84 -1.08 -39.32
C ASP A 479 -4.55 0.15 -38.75
N VAL A 480 -5.85 0.05 -38.43
CA VAL A 480 -6.62 1.14 -37.79
C VAL A 480 -6.36 1.25 -36.28
N LEU A 481 -5.60 0.33 -35.68
CA LEU A 481 -5.34 0.27 -34.24
C LEU A 481 -3.84 0.36 -33.94
N THR A 482 -3.49 1.34 -33.10
CA THR A 482 -2.19 1.40 -32.40
C THR A 482 -2.41 1.11 -30.92
N LEU A 483 -1.58 0.29 -30.30
CA LEU A 483 -1.56 0.08 -28.85
C LEU A 483 -0.37 0.84 -28.26
N GLU A 484 -0.63 1.65 -27.23
CA GLU A 484 0.36 2.47 -26.54
C GLU A 484 0.72 1.84 -25.20
N ILE A 485 2.02 1.64 -24.94
CA ILE A 485 2.53 0.99 -23.73
C ILE A 485 3.63 1.85 -23.11
N THR A 486 3.47 2.27 -21.85
CA THR A 486 4.46 3.11 -21.16
C THR A 486 5.75 2.35 -20.81
N GLU A 487 6.91 3.02 -20.79
CA GLU A 487 8.21 2.36 -20.48
C GLU A 487 8.15 1.51 -19.19
N SER A 488 7.51 2.05 -18.15
CA SER A 488 7.38 1.39 -16.83
C SER A 488 6.64 0.05 -16.87
N ALA A 489 5.78 -0.19 -17.86
CA ALA A 489 5.04 -1.45 -18.00
C ALA A 489 5.95 -2.65 -18.32
N LEU A 490 7.03 -2.39 -19.05
CA LEU A 490 7.81 -3.40 -19.77
C LEU A 490 8.90 -4.02 -18.88
N VAL A 491 9.39 -3.24 -17.90
CA VAL A 491 10.43 -3.62 -16.94
C VAL A 491 10.05 -4.85 -16.10
N THR A 492 8.76 -5.04 -15.80
CA THR A 492 8.30 -6.09 -14.86
C THR A 492 8.37 -7.52 -15.39
N GLN A 493 8.13 -7.78 -16.68
CA GLN A 493 8.15 -9.13 -17.29
C GLN A 493 8.59 -9.08 -18.78
N PRO A 494 9.81 -8.58 -19.10
CA PRO A 494 10.19 -8.21 -20.46
C PRO A 494 10.10 -9.37 -21.47
N ALA A 495 10.50 -10.59 -21.09
CA ALA A 495 10.43 -11.75 -21.98
C ALA A 495 8.99 -12.17 -22.36
N ARG A 496 8.01 -11.96 -21.47
CA ARG A 496 6.59 -12.25 -21.76
C ARG A 496 5.98 -11.13 -22.60
N ALA A 497 6.29 -9.88 -22.27
CA ALA A 497 5.93 -8.71 -23.07
C ALA A 497 6.45 -8.85 -24.51
N ALA A 498 7.69 -9.31 -24.71
CA ALA A 498 8.27 -9.55 -26.04
C ALA A 498 7.44 -10.53 -26.88
N THR A 499 7.06 -11.68 -26.32
CA THR A 499 6.19 -12.66 -27.01
C THR A 499 4.82 -12.07 -27.32
N MET A 500 4.18 -11.44 -26.33
CA MET A 500 2.85 -10.84 -26.42
C MET A 500 2.76 -9.75 -27.49
N LEU A 501 3.72 -8.81 -27.49
CA LEU A 501 3.82 -7.73 -28.46
C LEU A 501 4.19 -8.27 -29.86
N SER A 502 5.01 -9.33 -29.94
CA SER A 502 5.30 -9.99 -31.22
C SER A 502 4.05 -10.61 -31.84
N GLU A 503 3.20 -11.29 -31.04
CA GLU A 503 1.94 -11.85 -31.54
C GLU A 503 1.01 -10.75 -32.08
N LEU A 504 0.79 -9.67 -31.31
CA LEU A 504 -0.01 -8.51 -31.72
C LEU A 504 0.49 -7.89 -33.03
N ARG A 505 1.81 -7.70 -33.18
CA ARG A 505 2.40 -7.16 -34.43
C ARG A 505 2.26 -8.13 -35.60
N THR A 506 2.37 -9.45 -35.39
CA THR A 506 2.10 -10.43 -36.46
C THR A 506 0.63 -10.47 -36.90
N GLN A 507 -0.30 -9.96 -36.08
CA GLN A 507 -1.68 -9.71 -36.47
C GLN A 507 -1.88 -8.37 -37.21
N GLY A 508 -0.82 -7.57 -37.39
CA GLY A 508 -0.84 -6.28 -38.08
C GLY A 508 -1.21 -5.07 -37.21
N VAL A 509 -1.32 -5.24 -35.89
CA VAL A 509 -1.61 -4.15 -34.95
C VAL A 509 -0.32 -3.35 -34.72
N SER A 510 -0.40 -2.02 -34.83
CA SER A 510 0.76 -1.14 -34.61
C SER A 510 1.06 -0.98 -33.11
N LEU A 511 2.34 -0.85 -32.76
CA LEU A 511 2.78 -0.73 -31.36
C LEU A 511 3.59 0.54 -31.12
N SER A 512 3.21 1.31 -30.11
CA SER A 512 3.84 2.58 -29.73
C SER A 512 4.35 2.55 -28.29
N LEU A 513 5.58 3.03 -28.07
CA LEU A 513 6.20 3.15 -26.75
C LEU A 513 5.93 4.54 -26.16
N ASP A 514 5.32 4.58 -24.98
CA ASP A 514 4.78 5.79 -24.35
C ASP A 514 5.61 6.24 -23.12
N ASP A 515 5.43 7.49 -22.67
CA ASP A 515 6.20 8.15 -21.61
C ASP A 515 7.74 8.11 -21.82
N PHE A 516 8.24 8.14 -23.06
CA PHE A 516 9.66 7.85 -23.34
C PHE A 516 10.63 8.85 -22.70
N GLY A 517 11.64 8.32 -22.00
CA GLY A 517 12.69 9.08 -21.32
C GLY A 517 12.40 9.40 -19.85
N THR A 518 11.21 9.05 -19.35
CA THR A 518 10.86 9.17 -17.92
C THR A 518 11.46 8.06 -17.04
N GLY A 519 11.88 6.94 -17.65
CA GLY A 519 12.43 5.76 -16.98
C GLY A 519 13.95 5.66 -17.00
N TYR A 520 14.45 4.47 -16.64
CA TYR A 520 15.88 4.16 -16.47
C TYR A 520 16.39 3.05 -17.42
N SER A 521 15.59 2.54 -18.35
CA SER A 521 15.94 1.32 -19.12
C SER A 521 15.53 1.36 -20.60
N SER A 522 15.09 2.51 -21.09
CA SER A 522 14.44 2.73 -22.39
C SER A 522 15.18 2.17 -23.61
N MET A 523 16.52 2.21 -23.63
CA MET A 523 17.30 1.88 -24.84
C MET A 523 17.51 0.37 -25.07
N GLU A 524 17.45 -0.48 -24.04
CA GLU A 524 17.43 -1.94 -24.24
C GLU A 524 16.03 -2.41 -24.67
N ILE A 525 14.99 -1.79 -24.09
CA ILE A 525 13.59 -2.00 -24.44
C ILE A 525 13.35 -1.67 -25.92
N LEU A 526 13.73 -0.47 -26.38
CA LEU A 526 13.63 -0.05 -27.79
C LEU A 526 14.35 -0.96 -28.78
N LYS A 527 15.45 -1.61 -28.37
CA LYS A 527 16.24 -2.49 -29.24
C LYS A 527 15.68 -3.92 -29.33
N THR A 528 14.93 -4.37 -28.32
CA THR A 528 14.53 -5.78 -28.17
C THR A 528 13.04 -6.03 -28.37
N LEU A 529 12.20 -5.00 -28.20
CA LEU A 529 10.74 -5.12 -28.35
C LEU A 529 10.27 -4.59 -29.71
N PRO A 530 9.20 -5.18 -30.29
CA PRO A 530 8.85 -4.96 -31.69
C PRO A 530 7.96 -3.73 -31.88
N PHE A 531 8.40 -2.56 -31.44
CA PHE A 531 7.67 -1.31 -31.65
C PHE A 531 7.74 -0.83 -33.12
N ASP A 532 6.78 0.02 -33.48
CA ASP A 532 6.69 0.76 -34.74
C ASP A 532 6.84 2.29 -34.51
N GLU A 533 6.62 2.74 -33.27
CA GLU A 533 6.53 4.15 -32.89
C GLU A 533 7.02 4.41 -31.44
N VAL A 534 7.44 5.64 -31.15
CA VAL A 534 7.78 6.12 -29.80
C VAL A 534 7.26 7.55 -29.58
N LYS A 535 6.61 7.79 -28.43
CA LYS A 535 6.07 9.09 -28.00
C LYS A 535 7.05 9.77 -27.03
N ILE A 536 7.53 10.96 -27.35
CA ILE A 536 8.39 11.77 -26.48
C ILE A 536 7.52 12.48 -25.45
N ASP A 537 7.77 12.25 -24.16
CA ASP A 537 7.05 12.89 -23.05
C ASP A 537 7.05 14.43 -23.16
N ARG A 538 5.90 15.02 -22.78
CA ARG A 538 5.66 16.46 -22.66
C ARG A 538 6.73 17.19 -21.86
N GLY A 539 7.36 16.57 -20.85
CA GLY A 539 8.46 17.15 -20.10
C GLY A 539 9.61 17.60 -21.00
N PHE A 540 10.15 16.70 -21.82
CA PHE A 540 11.25 17.02 -22.76
C PHE A 540 10.85 18.06 -23.80
N VAL A 541 9.62 17.98 -24.33
CA VAL A 541 9.10 18.96 -25.31
C VAL A 541 8.90 20.35 -24.68
N THR A 542 8.57 20.39 -23.38
CA THR A 542 8.44 21.64 -22.61
C THR A 542 9.80 22.24 -22.27
N ASP A 543 10.76 21.44 -21.79
CA ASP A 543 12.08 21.91 -21.37
C ASP A 543 12.96 22.35 -22.55
N ALA A 544 12.79 21.73 -23.73
CA ALA A 544 13.41 22.19 -24.99
C ALA A 544 13.04 23.64 -25.38
N ARG A 545 11.99 24.22 -24.79
CA ARG A 545 11.45 25.54 -25.12
C ARG A 545 12.39 26.68 -24.73
N GLY A 546 13.31 27.00 -25.63
CA GLY A 546 14.29 28.09 -25.46
C GLY A 546 15.60 27.64 -24.80
N SER A 547 15.77 26.34 -24.57
CA SER A 547 17.01 25.75 -24.07
C SER A 547 17.70 24.95 -25.19
N LEU A 548 18.85 25.45 -25.66
CA LEU A 548 19.64 24.76 -26.69
C LEU A 548 20.16 23.38 -26.24
N PRO A 549 20.56 23.14 -24.98
CA PRO A 549 20.84 21.79 -24.47
C PRO A 549 19.65 20.84 -24.58
N ASP A 550 18.47 21.25 -24.13
CA ASP A 550 17.33 20.33 -24.00
C ASP A 550 16.66 20.08 -25.37
N ALA A 551 16.67 21.06 -26.27
CA ALA A 551 16.34 20.84 -27.69
C ALA A 551 17.33 19.88 -28.38
N ALA A 552 18.60 19.82 -27.94
CA ALA A 552 19.55 18.82 -28.43
C ALA A 552 19.30 17.42 -27.84
N ILE A 553 18.69 17.30 -26.66
CA ILE A 553 18.19 16.02 -26.13
C ILE A 553 17.02 15.54 -26.99
N VAL A 554 16.01 16.38 -27.25
CA VAL A 554 14.86 16.03 -28.11
C VAL A 554 15.33 15.59 -29.50
N ARG A 555 16.27 16.32 -30.13
CA ARG A 555 16.86 15.89 -31.42
C ARG A 555 17.60 14.56 -31.32
N SER A 556 18.28 14.27 -30.21
CA SER A 556 18.98 12.99 -30.01
C SER A 556 18.02 11.81 -29.86
N VAL A 557 16.81 12.04 -29.31
CA VAL A 557 15.73 11.04 -29.26
C VAL A 557 15.12 10.81 -30.64
N LEU A 558 14.91 11.88 -31.41
CA LEU A 558 14.47 11.81 -32.82
C LEU A 558 15.46 11.02 -33.68
N ASP A 559 16.74 11.41 -33.67
CA ASP A 559 17.86 10.70 -34.33
C ASP A 559 17.89 9.22 -33.95
N LEU A 560 17.62 8.86 -32.69
CA LEU A 560 17.61 7.48 -32.21
C LEU A 560 16.40 6.70 -32.76
N GLY A 561 15.19 7.25 -32.67
CA GLY A 561 13.97 6.62 -33.17
C GLY A 561 14.06 6.29 -34.67
N HIS A 562 14.46 7.27 -35.48
CA HIS A 562 14.64 7.09 -36.93
C HIS A 562 15.71 6.06 -37.27
N ARG A 563 16.83 6.00 -36.52
CA ARG A 563 17.88 4.98 -36.73
C ARG A 563 17.44 3.56 -36.34
N LEU A 564 16.41 3.43 -35.51
CA LEU A 564 15.77 2.15 -35.17
C LEU A 564 14.60 1.81 -36.10
N GLY A 565 14.25 2.70 -37.05
CA GLY A 565 13.14 2.52 -37.99
C GLY A 565 11.76 2.84 -37.39
N LEU A 566 11.71 3.59 -36.28
CA LEU A 566 10.50 3.97 -35.57
C LEU A 566 9.99 5.34 -36.03
N ARG A 567 8.67 5.53 -36.06
CA ARG A 567 8.06 6.87 -36.09
C ARG A 567 8.24 7.55 -34.73
N VAL A 568 8.35 8.87 -34.71
CA VAL A 568 8.45 9.64 -33.46
C VAL A 568 7.30 10.63 -33.32
N VAL A 569 6.61 10.58 -32.18
CA VAL A 569 5.51 11.49 -31.81
C VAL A 569 6.03 12.51 -30.79
N GLY A 570 5.82 13.79 -31.04
CA GLY A 570 6.04 14.86 -30.07
C GLY A 570 4.77 15.17 -29.29
N GLU A 571 4.75 14.88 -27.99
CA GLU A 571 3.60 15.18 -27.14
C GLU A 571 3.62 16.60 -26.54
N GLY A 572 2.50 16.98 -25.90
CA GLY A 572 2.47 18.15 -25.03
C GLY A 572 2.62 19.49 -25.76
N ILE A 573 2.37 19.54 -27.06
CA ILE A 573 2.56 20.74 -27.87
C ILE A 573 1.47 21.79 -27.52
N GLU A 574 1.82 22.71 -26.62
CA GLU A 574 0.92 23.75 -26.10
C GLU A 574 0.69 24.94 -27.04
N ASP A 575 1.68 25.30 -27.88
CA ASP A 575 1.53 26.40 -28.83
C ASP A 575 2.38 26.28 -30.12
N GLU A 576 2.06 27.15 -31.06
CA GLU A 576 2.60 27.23 -32.42
C GLU A 576 4.14 27.29 -32.48
N ARG A 577 4.81 27.84 -31.46
CA ARG A 577 6.29 27.91 -31.45
C ARG A 577 6.90 26.55 -31.14
N THR A 578 6.30 25.80 -30.23
CA THR A 578 6.68 24.42 -29.94
C THR A 578 6.32 23.52 -31.12
N LEU A 579 5.17 23.75 -31.77
CA LEU A 579 4.78 23.03 -32.99
C LEU A 579 5.79 23.24 -34.13
N ALA A 580 6.16 24.48 -34.43
CA ALA A 580 7.18 24.80 -35.43
C ALA A 580 8.55 24.20 -35.07
N MET A 581 8.97 24.29 -33.81
CA MET A 581 10.24 23.69 -33.35
C MET A 581 10.27 22.17 -33.58
N MET A 582 9.20 21.45 -33.25
CA MET A 582 9.15 19.99 -33.45
C MET A 582 9.17 19.60 -34.94
N ILE A 583 8.58 20.42 -35.81
CA ILE A 583 8.69 20.26 -37.27
C ILE A 583 10.13 20.51 -37.74
N ASP A 584 10.76 21.62 -37.33
CA ASP A 584 12.14 21.98 -37.68
C ASP A 584 13.18 20.97 -37.16
N LEU A 585 12.89 20.29 -36.05
CA LEU A 585 13.70 19.19 -35.50
C LEU A 585 13.48 17.84 -36.22
N GLY A 586 12.48 17.73 -37.10
CA GLY A 586 12.21 16.54 -37.90
C GLY A 586 11.26 15.50 -37.26
N CYS A 587 10.41 15.89 -36.31
CA CYS A 587 9.40 14.99 -35.73
C CYS A 587 8.37 14.53 -36.78
N ASP A 588 7.90 13.28 -36.73
CA ASP A 588 6.97 12.73 -37.74
C ASP A 588 5.52 13.12 -37.44
N LEU A 589 5.12 12.92 -36.18
CA LEU A 589 3.76 13.11 -35.67
C LEU A 589 3.78 14.07 -34.48
N LEU A 590 2.69 14.81 -34.29
CA LEU A 590 2.58 15.90 -33.35
C LEU A 590 1.25 15.79 -32.59
N GLN A 591 1.28 15.94 -31.27
CA GLN A 591 0.09 15.89 -30.41
C GLN A 591 0.15 16.97 -29.33
N GLY A 592 -0.96 17.68 -29.11
CA GLY A 592 -1.03 18.73 -28.09
C GLY A 592 -2.20 19.69 -28.24
N GLU A 593 -2.34 20.57 -27.25
CA GLU A 593 -3.44 21.54 -27.16
C GLU A 593 -3.43 22.56 -28.31
N ALA A 594 -2.26 22.86 -28.90
CA ALA A 594 -2.13 23.71 -30.10
C ALA A 594 -2.87 23.15 -31.33
N ILE A 595 -2.91 21.81 -31.45
CA ILE A 595 -3.54 21.11 -32.57
C ILE A 595 -5.03 20.94 -32.28
N SER A 596 -5.33 20.38 -31.11
CA SER A 596 -6.66 20.26 -30.51
C SER A 596 -6.55 19.68 -29.10
N VAL A 597 -7.40 20.16 -28.19
CA VAL A 597 -7.74 19.42 -26.96
C VAL A 597 -8.43 18.08 -27.31
N PRO A 598 -8.54 17.11 -26.37
CA PRO A 598 -9.34 15.91 -26.58
C PRO A 598 -10.85 16.24 -26.77
N LEU A 599 -11.47 15.69 -27.82
CA LEU A 599 -12.83 16.02 -28.26
C LEU A 599 -13.79 14.81 -28.24
N PRO A 600 -15.11 15.01 -28.04
CA PRO A 600 -16.11 13.97 -28.35
C PRO A 600 -16.06 13.58 -29.85
N PRO A 601 -16.35 12.33 -30.23
CA PRO A 601 -16.12 11.85 -31.60
C PRO A 601 -16.84 12.66 -32.69
N ALA A 602 -18.06 13.15 -32.43
CA ALA A 602 -18.77 14.02 -33.37
C ALA A 602 -18.03 15.34 -33.66
N LYS A 603 -17.29 15.89 -32.69
CA LYS A 603 -16.45 17.09 -32.87
C LYS A 603 -15.15 16.80 -33.62
N VAL A 604 -14.63 15.57 -33.55
CA VAL A 604 -13.55 15.13 -34.45
C VAL A 604 -14.07 15.02 -35.89
N SER A 605 -15.26 14.45 -36.11
CA SER A 605 -15.86 14.42 -37.46
C SER A 605 -16.11 15.83 -38.04
N GLU A 606 -16.49 16.81 -37.22
CA GLU A 606 -16.57 18.22 -37.63
C GLU A 606 -15.19 18.80 -37.98
N LEU A 607 -14.18 18.58 -37.13
CA LEU A 607 -12.82 19.08 -37.32
C LEU A 607 -12.17 18.54 -38.61
N LEU A 608 -12.25 17.22 -38.85
CA LEU A 608 -11.75 16.58 -40.06
C LEU A 608 -12.39 17.16 -41.33
N ARG A 609 -13.71 17.34 -41.34
CA ARG A 609 -14.45 17.94 -42.45
C ARG A 609 -14.05 19.40 -42.69
N SER A 610 -13.82 20.17 -41.63
CA SER A 610 -13.41 21.58 -41.75
C SER A 610 -12.00 21.73 -42.34
N ARG A 611 -11.02 20.93 -41.88
CA ARG A 611 -9.67 20.93 -42.46
C ARG A 611 -9.67 20.42 -43.91
N ALA A 612 -10.42 19.35 -44.21
CA ALA A 612 -10.57 18.84 -45.58
C ALA A 612 -11.24 19.86 -46.55
N ALA A 613 -12.10 20.74 -46.05
CA ALA A 613 -12.66 21.84 -46.83
C ALA A 613 -11.63 22.96 -47.07
N ALA A 614 -10.79 23.29 -46.08
CA ALA A 614 -9.76 24.33 -46.17
C ALA A 614 -8.59 23.96 -47.10
N VAL A 615 -8.29 22.68 -47.28
CA VAL A 615 -7.20 22.17 -48.15
C VAL A 615 -7.62 22.11 -49.63
N ARG A 616 -8.89 22.38 -49.98
CA ARG A 616 -9.28 22.51 -51.39
C ARG A 616 -8.61 23.75 -52.00
N PRO A 617 -7.89 23.63 -53.14
CA PRO A 617 -7.24 24.77 -53.76
C PRO A 617 -8.29 25.81 -54.16
N SER A 618 -8.10 27.05 -53.72
CA SER A 618 -8.81 28.20 -54.27
C SER A 618 -8.62 28.22 -55.79
N ALA A 619 -9.72 28.33 -56.53
CA ALA A 619 -9.70 28.30 -57.99
C ALA A 619 -8.66 29.29 -58.56
N PRO A 620 -7.97 28.95 -59.67
CA PRO A 620 -6.88 29.77 -60.20
C PRO A 620 -7.34 31.21 -60.43
N HIS A 621 -6.52 32.16 -59.99
CA HIS A 621 -6.83 33.59 -60.01
C HIS A 621 -7.40 34.01 -61.37
N ALA A 622 -8.60 34.58 -61.37
CA ALA A 622 -9.23 35.10 -62.57
C ALA A 622 -8.32 36.14 -63.23
N THR A 623 -8.02 35.95 -64.52
CA THR A 623 -7.10 36.79 -65.28
C THR A 623 -7.58 38.23 -65.29
N LEU A 624 -6.81 39.14 -64.69
CA LEU A 624 -7.09 40.57 -64.79
C LEU A 624 -6.94 41.03 -66.26
N PRO A 625 -7.82 41.91 -66.75
CA PRO A 625 -7.75 42.38 -68.13
C PRO A 625 -6.50 43.23 -68.35
N ALA A 626 -5.89 43.09 -69.53
CA ALA A 626 -4.72 43.88 -69.90
C ALA A 626 -5.07 45.37 -70.04
N SER A 627 -4.31 46.23 -69.36
CA SER A 627 -4.26 47.68 -69.61
C SER A 627 -2.98 48.04 -70.36
N GLU A 628 -2.99 49.23 -70.98
CA GLU A 628 -2.19 49.53 -72.17
C GLU A 628 -0.69 49.80 -71.90
N ARG A 629 0.12 49.66 -72.97
CA ARG A 629 1.55 50.02 -72.98
C ARG A 629 1.74 51.50 -73.35
N ALA A 630 2.63 52.21 -72.67
CA ALA A 630 3.40 53.33 -73.21
C ALA A 630 4.73 53.51 -72.42
N PRO A 631 5.81 54.12 -72.98
CA PRO A 631 7.16 53.65 -72.69
C PRO A 631 8.22 54.69 -72.23
N ALA A 632 9.32 54.17 -71.67
CA ALA A 632 10.69 54.70 -71.69
C ALA A 632 11.63 53.47 -71.52
N GLU A 633 12.62 53.16 -72.37
CA GLU A 633 13.84 53.90 -72.74
C GLU A 633 14.80 54.19 -71.58
N CYS A 634 15.86 53.36 -71.42
CA CYS A 634 17.27 53.79 -71.59
C CYS A 634 18.30 52.64 -71.42
N THR A 635 19.02 52.34 -72.52
CA THR A 635 20.48 52.08 -72.65
C THR A 635 21.33 51.37 -71.56
N GLY A 636 22.15 50.38 -71.99
CA GLY A 636 23.34 49.88 -71.28
C GLY A 636 23.33 48.36 -71.03
N ALA A 637 23.87 47.42 -71.82
CA ALA A 637 24.97 47.33 -72.80
C ALA A 637 26.31 46.75 -72.26
N VAL A 638 26.95 45.90 -73.08
CA VAL A 638 28.35 45.38 -73.05
C VAL A 638 28.65 44.04 -72.34
N SER A 639 28.99 43.01 -73.16
CA SER A 639 29.73 41.74 -72.88
C SER A 639 29.17 40.77 -71.82
N GLY A 640 29.36 39.43 -71.88
CA GLY A 640 30.12 38.51 -72.76
C GLY A 640 30.51 37.27 -71.93
N ASP A 641 30.94 36.10 -72.40
CA ASP A 641 31.15 35.50 -73.73
C ASP A 641 31.37 33.96 -73.49
N GLY A 642 31.29 33.10 -74.51
CA GLY A 642 31.44 31.62 -74.39
C GLY A 642 30.13 30.89 -73.99
N ALA A 643 29.55 29.92 -74.72
CA ALA A 643 30.04 28.82 -75.58
C ALA A 643 30.65 27.63 -74.80
N VAL A 644 30.43 26.34 -75.12
CA VAL A 644 29.40 25.59 -75.89
C VAL A 644 29.66 24.08 -75.64
N GLY A 645 28.70 23.17 -75.91
CA GLY A 645 28.86 21.72 -75.78
C GLY A 645 28.06 21.13 -74.62
N ASP A 646 26.96 20.38 -74.78
CA ASP A 646 26.36 19.64 -75.91
C ASP A 646 27.01 18.28 -76.25
N GLY A 647 26.16 17.28 -76.55
CA GLY A 647 26.50 15.85 -76.66
C GLY A 647 26.29 15.06 -75.33
N ALA A 648 25.39 14.10 -75.11
CA ALA A 648 24.26 13.45 -75.81
C ALA A 648 24.40 11.91 -75.80
N VAL A 649 23.40 11.22 -75.21
CA VAL A 649 22.90 9.85 -75.46
C VAL A 649 23.89 8.66 -75.42
N GLY A 650 23.54 7.63 -74.64
CA GLY A 650 24.13 6.29 -74.71
C GLY A 650 23.26 5.26 -73.97
N GLU A 651 22.65 4.33 -74.72
CA GLU A 651 21.68 3.32 -74.27
C GLU A 651 22.14 1.94 -74.77
N GLU A 652 22.17 0.91 -73.91
CA GLU A 652 21.92 -0.51 -74.28
C GLU A 652 21.90 -1.46 -73.05
N ALA A 653 21.63 -2.75 -73.27
CA ALA A 653 21.25 -3.73 -72.23
C ALA A 653 21.85 -5.15 -72.41
N GLY A 654 21.60 -6.03 -71.43
CA GLY A 654 22.02 -7.45 -71.39
C GLY A 654 23.00 -7.74 -70.24
N GLY A 655 23.10 -8.96 -69.67
CA GLY A 655 22.36 -10.21 -69.92
C GLY A 655 23.31 -11.42 -69.88
N GLY A 656 23.08 -12.42 -69.02
CA GLY A 656 23.94 -13.63 -68.98
C GLY A 656 23.81 -14.52 -67.74
N GLU A 657 23.47 -15.78 -68.00
CA GLU A 657 23.20 -16.91 -67.09
C GLU A 657 24.47 -17.49 -66.41
N GLY A 658 24.29 -18.45 -65.47
CA GLY A 658 25.18 -19.63 -65.46
C GLY A 658 25.51 -20.33 -64.13
N GLN A 659 24.90 -21.52 -63.92
CA GLN A 659 25.46 -22.70 -63.21
C GLN A 659 25.75 -22.60 -61.69
N THR A 660 26.02 -23.69 -60.94
CA THR A 660 25.27 -24.93 -60.58
C THR A 660 26.30 -25.97 -60.11
N GLU A 661 26.27 -26.42 -58.85
CA GLU A 661 26.62 -27.82 -58.55
C GLU A 661 26.00 -28.35 -57.23
N ALA A 662 26.50 -29.47 -56.68
CA ALA A 662 25.74 -30.33 -55.77
C ALA A 662 26.57 -30.99 -54.63
N GLY A 663 25.88 -31.67 -53.70
CA GLY A 663 26.51 -32.64 -52.80
C GLY A 663 25.81 -32.87 -51.44
N ARG A 664 25.66 -34.14 -51.05
CA ARG A 664 25.23 -34.69 -49.74
C ARG A 664 26.31 -35.74 -49.32
N PRO A 665 26.29 -36.46 -48.15
CA PRO A 665 25.26 -36.61 -47.09
C PRO A 665 25.79 -36.58 -45.61
N VAL A 666 24.98 -37.05 -44.66
CA VAL A 666 25.23 -37.28 -43.21
C VAL A 666 25.05 -38.79 -42.89
N PRO A 667 25.48 -39.39 -41.73
CA PRO A 667 24.80 -39.25 -40.44
C PRO A 667 25.75 -39.38 -39.18
N PRO A 668 25.59 -40.19 -38.08
CA PRO A 668 26.16 -39.86 -36.74
C PRO A 668 27.06 -40.99 -36.13
N PRO A 669 27.27 -41.08 -34.78
CA PRO A 669 26.36 -41.87 -33.92
C PRO A 669 26.25 -41.43 -32.42
N THR A 670 25.48 -42.23 -31.65
CA THR A 670 25.41 -42.54 -30.18
C THR A 670 26.51 -42.05 -29.20
N GLY A 671 26.29 -41.96 -27.88
CA GLY A 671 25.12 -42.29 -27.03
C GLY A 671 25.50 -42.80 -25.62
N ASP A 672 24.55 -42.72 -24.67
CA ASP A 672 24.41 -43.45 -23.38
C ASP A 672 25.35 -43.29 -22.16
N GLU A 673 24.71 -43.59 -21.00
CA GLU A 673 25.15 -44.02 -19.66
C GLU A 673 26.10 -43.21 -18.74
N ALA A 674 25.46 -42.65 -17.71
CA ALA A 674 25.78 -42.65 -16.27
C ALA A 674 27.00 -43.43 -15.72
N GLY A 675 27.60 -42.91 -14.64
CA GLY A 675 28.22 -43.79 -13.62
C GLY A 675 29.20 -43.16 -12.61
N ALA A 676 29.04 -43.60 -11.35
CA ALA A 676 30.05 -43.72 -10.29
C ALA A 676 30.94 -42.52 -9.86
N ALA A 677 30.85 -42.18 -8.58
CA ALA A 677 31.81 -41.35 -7.87
C ALA A 677 33.18 -42.03 -7.68
N SER A 678 34.24 -41.24 -7.49
CA SER A 678 35.45 -41.68 -6.79
C SER A 678 35.95 -40.60 -5.83
N ALA A 679 36.57 -41.00 -4.72
CA ALA A 679 37.15 -40.09 -3.74
C ALA A 679 38.67 -40.05 -3.88
N GLY A 680 39.22 -38.85 -4.15
CA GLY A 680 40.66 -38.60 -4.20
C GLY A 680 41.14 -37.83 -2.96
N ARG A 681 42.18 -38.33 -2.29
CA ARG A 681 42.80 -37.67 -1.13
C ARG A 681 43.95 -36.76 -1.54
N GLY A 682 43.97 -35.56 -0.94
CA GLY A 682 45.20 -34.95 -0.41
C GLY A 682 45.98 -34.03 -1.35
N GLU A 683 46.38 -32.87 -0.82
CA GLU A 683 47.78 -32.65 -0.45
C GLU A 683 47.88 -31.62 0.70
N GLU A 684 48.87 -31.81 1.59
CA GLU A 684 49.29 -30.79 2.57
C GLU A 684 50.61 -30.18 2.10
N ARG A 685 50.83 -28.86 2.28
CA ARG A 685 52.02 -28.21 2.91
C ARG A 685 52.12 -26.70 2.63
N GLY A 686 52.84 -25.97 3.49
CA GLY A 686 53.12 -24.53 3.37
C GLY A 686 52.23 -23.64 4.25
N ALA A 687 52.39 -23.51 5.58
CA ALA A 687 53.56 -23.39 6.47
C ALA A 687 54.16 -21.97 6.61
N SER A 688 54.15 -21.45 7.85
CA SER A 688 54.99 -20.36 8.40
C SER A 688 54.68 -18.90 7.99
N ALA A 689 54.81 -17.85 8.83
CA ALA A 689 54.75 -17.70 10.30
C ALA A 689 54.80 -16.20 10.72
N ARG A 690 54.37 -15.88 11.96
CA ARG A 690 54.64 -14.63 12.74
C ARG A 690 54.09 -13.31 12.14
N ALA A 691 53.85 -12.22 12.89
CA ALA A 691 53.82 -11.90 14.33
C ALA A 691 52.65 -10.89 14.55
N GLY A 692 52.17 -10.55 15.76
CA GLY A 692 52.67 -10.82 17.10
C GLY A 692 53.07 -9.54 17.86
N ARG A 693 52.09 -8.67 18.20
CA ARG A 693 52.24 -7.61 19.22
C ARG A 693 50.97 -7.45 20.06
N ARG A 694 51.15 -7.50 21.39
CA ARG A 694 50.26 -6.95 22.43
C ARG A 694 50.97 -5.73 23.07
N ILE A 695 50.35 -5.17 24.11
CA ILE A 695 50.63 -3.88 24.80
C ILE A 695 49.88 -2.73 24.10
N GLY A 696 49.11 -1.88 24.81
CA GLY A 696 48.74 -1.92 26.22
C GLY A 696 48.65 -0.52 26.82
N GLY A 697 47.45 -0.09 27.21
CA GLY A 697 47.22 1.21 27.85
C GLY A 697 45.78 1.32 28.36
N ARG A 698 45.62 1.76 29.62
CA ARG A 698 44.32 2.10 30.25
C ARG A 698 44.27 3.62 30.51
N PRO A 699 43.09 4.20 30.75
CA PRO A 699 42.88 5.65 30.62
C PRO A 699 43.30 6.46 31.85
N THR A 700 43.37 7.76 31.65
CA THR A 700 43.21 8.79 32.70
C THR A 700 42.01 9.67 32.38
N SER A 701 41.55 10.44 33.37
CA SER A 701 40.29 11.21 33.36
C SER A 701 40.54 12.69 33.73
N SER A 702 39.45 13.45 33.92
CA SER A 702 39.34 14.88 34.26
C SER A 702 39.37 15.86 33.07
N GLY A 703 38.55 16.89 33.18
CA GLY A 703 38.01 17.71 32.09
C GLY A 703 36.49 17.82 32.22
#